data_AF-A0A972ZHE4-F1
#
_entry.id   AF-A0A972ZHE4-F1
#
_cell.length_a   1.000
_cell.length_b   1.000
_cell.length_c   1.000
_cell.angle_alpha   90.00
_cell.angle_beta   90.00
_cell.angle_gamma   90.00
#
_symmetry.space_group_name_H-M   'P 1'
#
loop_
_entity.id
_entity.type
_entity.pdbx_description
1 polymer ?
#
loop_
_entity_poly.entity_id
_entity_poly.type
_entity_poly.pdbx_seq_one_letter_code
_entity_poly.pdbx_strand_id
1 'polypeptide(L)'
;LDRDVAFVGIDEIQMCADPDRGHIFTDRLLHARGRDETMFMGAETIRPLLSRLLPEAEIVTRPRFSTLIHTGPKKVTRLPARSAAVAFSAANVYAMAELIRRQRGGAAVVLGALSPRTRNAQVAMYQAGDVDYLVATDAIGMGLNMDVDHVAFAAAKKFDGRRHRPLTAPELAQTAGRAGRHMNDGTFGTTNNVKPLDPELAARIENHEFEPLAAVFWRNPALDFSSLDGLLRSLAMAPQSPGLTKAREADDETALRHLAEESDVAAMAASSHGLHRLWDVCRIPDFGQVMSDAHARLLGVIYKHLMGSDGKLPADWLAAQVARLDNPDGDIVALASRIAAIRTWTYVSYQADWLADAAHWQDRTRAIEDTLSDVLHQRLTQRFVDKRTALLVSRIKDRVGLLAAVKADGDVTVEGHFVGCLDGFRFLPDEGNEGDAAKSVMAAAALALRGEIASRADRLAQDGDKNFCLSPDAGGWPRRIGWRGADVGRIKASRDLSGDVLRLNAQVLSGGLLETPDREKIRVRLQAWLDGHIRQILGPLFEARAIDMAGPVRGIVFQLGENLGSLDRKALGAQIDALDKAGRKTLRDIGVRIGRHAVFYPSLLKPAAQSLRGLLWVVHAGAEGLAPLPQGRVSLKIVGDCPAAFYEAQGFAVFGALALRLDMVERLAAKAWALSAKGPFALTADGALELMSLAGSGPDDMAVILKGLGYKIKGPRFERRRAKRPAPPKKTKSPAKDSPFAKLQDMRAR
;
A
#
# COMPACT_ATOMS: atom_id res chain seq x y z
N LEU A 1 -29.12 17.60 -50.09
CA LEU A 1 -28.13 18.30 -49.24
C LEU A 1 -28.42 19.79 -49.35
N ASP A 2 -28.33 20.54 -48.26
CA ASP A 2 -28.67 21.97 -48.26
C ASP A 2 -27.55 22.84 -48.87
N ARG A 3 -26.42 22.19 -49.21
CA ARG A 3 -25.25 22.77 -49.85
C ARG A 3 -24.76 21.85 -50.95
N ASP A 4 -24.35 22.45 -52.06
CA ASP A 4 -23.70 21.76 -53.17
C ASP A 4 -22.19 21.68 -52.94
N VAL A 5 -21.66 20.47 -52.80
CA VAL A 5 -20.27 20.21 -52.38
C VAL A 5 -19.58 19.20 -53.31
N ALA A 6 -18.27 19.38 -53.51
CA ALA A 6 -17.45 18.50 -54.34
C ALA A 6 -17.36 17.08 -53.77
N PHE A 7 -17.12 16.98 -52.47
CA PHE A 7 -16.89 15.72 -51.76
C PHE A 7 -17.89 15.56 -50.60
N VAL A 8 -18.42 14.34 -50.45
CA VAL A 8 -19.25 13.94 -49.31
C VAL A 8 -18.66 12.68 -48.67
N GLY A 9 -18.33 12.75 -47.38
CA GLY A 9 -17.92 11.59 -46.58
C GLY A 9 -18.98 11.23 -45.56
N ILE A 10 -19.42 9.97 -45.55
CA ILE A 10 -20.34 9.42 -44.55
C ILE A 10 -19.61 8.30 -43.81
N ASP A 11 -19.29 8.57 -42.55
CA ASP A 11 -18.60 7.63 -41.67
C ASP A 11 -19.58 6.72 -40.92
N GLU A 12 -19.08 5.59 -40.43
CA GLU A 12 -19.82 4.58 -39.68
C GLU A 12 -21.11 4.12 -40.38
N ILE A 13 -21.04 3.85 -41.69
CA ILE A 13 -22.21 3.58 -42.54
C ILE A 13 -23.04 2.38 -42.06
N GLN A 14 -22.45 1.43 -41.32
CA GLN A 14 -23.19 0.34 -40.67
C GLN A 14 -24.26 0.83 -39.67
N MET A 15 -24.20 2.08 -39.23
CA MET A 15 -25.23 2.73 -38.43
C MET A 15 -26.60 2.79 -39.13
N CYS A 16 -26.69 2.55 -40.43
CA CYS A 16 -27.96 2.33 -41.13
C CYS A 16 -28.80 1.19 -40.49
N ALA A 17 -28.17 0.24 -39.79
CA ALA A 17 -28.84 -0.82 -39.04
C ALA A 17 -29.17 -0.46 -37.57
N ASP A 18 -28.96 0.79 -37.15
CA ASP A 18 -29.41 1.27 -35.84
C ASP A 18 -30.95 1.42 -35.83
N PRO A 19 -31.67 0.83 -34.86
CA PRO A 19 -33.13 0.85 -34.88
C PRO A 19 -33.79 2.21 -34.69
N ASP A 20 -33.08 3.14 -34.04
CA ASP A 20 -33.65 4.42 -33.62
C ASP A 20 -33.21 5.54 -34.59
N ARG A 21 -31.93 5.53 -34.99
CA ARG A 21 -31.30 6.57 -35.81
C ARG A 21 -30.88 6.12 -37.20
N GLY A 22 -30.94 4.82 -37.51
CA GLY A 22 -30.40 4.27 -38.76
C GLY A 22 -31.08 4.82 -40.01
N HIS A 23 -32.35 5.20 -39.91
CA HIS A 23 -33.09 5.82 -41.02
C HIS A 23 -32.47 7.13 -41.53
N ILE A 24 -31.76 7.87 -40.69
CA ILE A 24 -31.04 9.10 -41.09
C ILE A 24 -29.83 8.71 -41.95
N PHE A 25 -29.06 7.70 -41.55
CA PHE A 25 -27.92 7.23 -42.32
C PHE A 25 -28.35 6.59 -43.63
N THR A 26 -29.45 5.83 -43.63
CA THR A 26 -30.03 5.25 -44.84
C THR A 26 -30.51 6.32 -45.81
N ASP A 27 -31.13 7.41 -45.33
CA ASP A 27 -31.48 8.54 -46.19
C ASP A 27 -30.22 9.15 -46.84
N ARG A 28 -29.16 9.38 -46.07
CA ARG A 28 -27.88 9.89 -46.61
C ARG A 28 -27.22 8.92 -47.58
N LEU A 29 -27.27 7.62 -47.29
CA LEU A 29 -26.79 6.56 -48.19
C LEU A 29 -27.47 6.64 -49.56
N LEU A 30 -28.79 6.77 -49.56
CA LEU A 30 -29.58 6.74 -50.80
C LEU A 30 -29.52 8.07 -51.57
N HIS A 31 -29.53 9.22 -50.88
CA HIS A 31 -29.78 10.52 -51.50
C HIS A 31 -28.64 11.53 -51.41
N ALA A 32 -27.66 11.38 -50.52
CA ALA A 32 -26.56 12.34 -50.41
C ALA A 32 -25.48 12.03 -51.46
N ARG A 33 -25.18 12.99 -52.33
CA ARG A 33 -24.14 12.90 -53.35
C ARG A 33 -23.28 14.15 -53.37
N GLY A 34 -21.96 13.97 -53.39
CA GLY A 34 -21.01 15.00 -53.81
C GLY A 34 -20.98 15.11 -55.34
N ARG A 35 -20.57 16.27 -55.85
CA ARG A 35 -20.43 16.48 -57.30
C ARG A 35 -19.38 15.56 -57.93
N ASP A 36 -18.26 15.40 -57.23
CA ASP A 36 -17.09 14.69 -57.73
C ASP A 36 -16.96 13.31 -57.08
N GLU A 37 -17.15 13.23 -55.76
CA GLU A 37 -16.95 11.99 -55.01
C GLU A 37 -17.89 11.87 -53.79
N THR A 38 -18.36 10.65 -53.55
CA THR A 38 -19.07 10.28 -52.32
C THR A 38 -18.42 9.04 -51.71
N MET A 39 -17.89 9.17 -50.50
CA MET A 39 -17.21 8.09 -49.79
C MET A 39 -18.04 7.61 -48.60
N PHE A 40 -18.31 6.30 -48.55
CA PHE A 40 -18.93 5.62 -47.41
C PHE A 40 -17.86 4.84 -46.65
N MET A 41 -17.71 5.08 -45.36
CA MET A 41 -16.74 4.41 -44.50
C MET A 41 -17.48 3.65 -43.40
N GLY A 42 -17.01 2.45 -43.06
CA GLY A 42 -17.61 1.64 -42.01
C GLY A 42 -17.23 0.17 -42.04
N ALA A 43 -17.95 -0.64 -41.29
CA ALA A 43 -17.70 -2.07 -41.15
C ALA A 43 -18.05 -2.87 -42.42
N GLU A 44 -17.26 -3.92 -42.72
CA GLU A 44 -17.48 -4.80 -43.88
C GLU A 44 -18.84 -5.53 -43.84
N THR A 45 -19.46 -5.65 -42.66
CA THR A 45 -20.78 -6.29 -42.50
C THR A 45 -21.88 -5.67 -43.35
N ILE A 46 -21.78 -4.39 -43.72
CA ILE A 46 -22.77 -3.72 -44.58
C ILE A 46 -22.54 -3.99 -46.09
N ARG A 47 -21.38 -4.54 -46.47
CA ARG A 47 -20.96 -4.72 -47.87
C ARG A 47 -22.04 -5.38 -48.76
N PRO A 48 -22.71 -6.48 -48.35
CA PRO A 48 -23.74 -7.11 -49.22
C PRO A 48 -24.99 -6.26 -49.41
N LEU A 49 -25.28 -5.32 -48.50
CA LEU A 49 -26.36 -4.34 -48.67
C LEU A 49 -25.90 -3.17 -49.54
N LEU A 50 -24.67 -2.66 -49.34
CA LEU A 50 -24.11 -1.61 -50.18
C LEU A 50 -24.06 -2.01 -51.64
N SER A 51 -23.52 -3.20 -51.97
CA SER A 51 -23.45 -3.68 -53.36
C SER A 51 -24.83 -3.84 -54.02
N ARG A 52 -25.89 -4.00 -53.22
CA ARG A 52 -27.26 -4.15 -53.72
C ARG A 52 -27.97 -2.81 -53.88
N LEU A 53 -27.81 -1.93 -52.89
CA LEU A 53 -28.44 -0.61 -52.87
C LEU A 53 -27.73 0.39 -53.78
N LEU A 54 -26.40 0.25 -53.93
CA LEU A 54 -25.53 1.08 -54.74
C LEU A 54 -24.60 0.18 -55.59
N PRO A 55 -25.10 -0.43 -56.68
CA PRO A 55 -24.32 -1.36 -57.51
C PRO A 55 -23.08 -0.72 -58.16
N GLU A 56 -23.09 0.60 -58.33
CA GLU A 56 -22.02 1.39 -58.96
C GLU A 56 -20.89 1.74 -57.98
N ALA A 57 -21.05 1.46 -56.68
CA ALA A 57 -20.06 1.82 -55.67
C ALA A 57 -18.80 0.93 -55.75
N GLU A 58 -17.63 1.56 -55.83
CA GLU A 58 -16.34 0.86 -55.65
C GLU A 58 -16.12 0.52 -54.17
N ILE A 59 -15.69 -0.72 -53.89
CA ILE A 59 -15.46 -1.21 -52.53
C ILE A 59 -13.96 -1.41 -52.30
N VAL A 60 -13.41 -0.64 -51.37
CA VAL A 60 -12.02 -0.74 -50.94
C VAL A 60 -11.96 -1.27 -49.50
N THR A 61 -11.36 -2.45 -49.31
CA THR A 61 -11.20 -3.06 -47.98
C THR A 61 -9.85 -2.68 -47.37
N ARG A 62 -9.83 -2.35 -46.08
CA ARG A 62 -8.61 -2.08 -45.29
C ARG A 62 -8.54 -3.03 -44.09
N PRO A 63 -7.53 -3.93 -43.99
CA PRO A 63 -7.39 -4.79 -42.82
C PRO A 63 -6.93 -4.00 -41.60
N ARG A 64 -7.23 -4.53 -40.40
CA ARG A 64 -6.70 -3.98 -39.15
C ARG A 64 -5.19 -4.22 -39.07
N PHE A 65 -4.43 -3.20 -38.63
CA PHE A 65 -2.97 -3.29 -38.50
C PHE A 65 -2.50 -3.96 -37.20
N SER A 66 -3.30 -3.91 -36.13
CA SER A 66 -2.98 -4.46 -34.81
C SER A 66 -3.74 -5.75 -34.51
N THR A 67 -3.12 -6.63 -33.73
CA THR A 67 -3.76 -7.86 -33.23
C THR A 67 -4.52 -7.56 -31.95
N LEU A 68 -5.71 -8.16 -31.80
CA LEU A 68 -6.51 -8.07 -30.58
C LEU A 68 -6.55 -9.46 -29.92
N ILE A 69 -6.19 -9.55 -28.63
CA ILE A 69 -6.06 -10.84 -27.92
C ILE A 69 -6.96 -10.89 -26.69
N HIS A 70 -7.73 -11.97 -26.53
CA HIS A 70 -8.55 -12.25 -25.37
C HIS A 70 -7.71 -12.81 -24.22
N THR A 71 -7.75 -12.14 -23.06
CA THR A 71 -6.94 -12.51 -21.88
C THR A 71 -7.75 -13.09 -20.73
N GLY A 72 -9.03 -13.41 -20.96
CA GLY A 72 -9.93 -13.98 -19.96
C GLY A 72 -10.38 -12.99 -18.87
N PRO A 73 -11.04 -13.50 -17.80
CA PRO A 73 -11.56 -12.66 -16.74
C PRO A 73 -10.45 -12.15 -15.80
N LYS A 74 -10.46 -10.85 -15.50
CA LYS A 74 -9.57 -10.22 -14.52
C LYS A 74 -10.36 -9.46 -13.46
N LYS A 75 -9.87 -9.44 -12.22
CA LYS A 75 -10.43 -8.54 -11.20
C LYS A 75 -10.20 -7.10 -11.65
N VAL A 76 -11.16 -6.21 -11.38
CA VAL A 76 -11.02 -4.76 -11.65
C VAL A 76 -9.73 -4.22 -11.03
N THR A 77 -9.39 -4.73 -9.85
CA THR A 77 -8.20 -4.39 -9.08
C THR A 77 -6.89 -4.83 -9.75
N ARG A 78 -6.94 -5.80 -10.69
CA ARG A 78 -5.79 -6.39 -11.40
C ARG A 78 -5.77 -6.04 -12.89
N LEU A 79 -6.59 -5.09 -13.31
CA LEU A 79 -6.53 -4.59 -14.69
C LEU A 79 -5.15 -3.94 -14.92
N PRO A 80 -4.51 -4.19 -16.08
CA PRO A 80 -3.25 -3.56 -16.42
C PRO A 80 -3.41 -2.03 -16.49
N ALA A 81 -2.30 -1.29 -16.45
CA ALA A 81 -2.35 0.14 -16.71
C ALA A 81 -2.92 0.42 -18.11
N ARG A 82 -3.41 1.63 -18.35
CA ARG A 82 -4.05 2.02 -19.62
C ARG A 82 -5.25 1.14 -19.97
N SER A 83 -6.02 0.69 -18.97
CA SER A 83 -7.24 -0.08 -19.18
C SER A 83 -8.49 0.79 -19.24
N ALA A 84 -9.41 0.46 -20.13
CA ALA A 84 -10.79 0.95 -20.13
C ALA A 84 -11.75 -0.14 -19.60
N ALA A 85 -12.41 0.13 -18.48
CA ALA A 85 -13.48 -0.71 -17.94
C ALA A 85 -14.84 -0.24 -18.46
N VAL A 86 -15.54 -1.10 -19.20
CA VAL A 86 -16.77 -0.74 -19.90
C VAL A 86 -18.00 -1.33 -19.20
N ALA A 87 -18.93 -0.46 -18.81
CA ALA A 87 -20.20 -0.81 -18.18
C ALA A 87 -21.37 -0.11 -18.87
N PHE A 88 -22.55 -0.74 -18.91
CA PHE A 88 -23.69 -0.23 -19.69
C PHE A 88 -24.72 0.56 -18.86
N SER A 89 -24.34 1.08 -17.69
CA SER A 89 -25.18 1.98 -16.90
C SER A 89 -24.32 3.00 -16.14
N ALA A 90 -24.84 4.22 -15.99
CA ALA A 90 -24.14 5.28 -15.26
C ALA A 90 -23.84 4.89 -13.81
N ALA A 91 -24.78 4.20 -13.15
CA ALA A 91 -24.58 3.69 -11.78
C ALA A 91 -23.39 2.73 -11.69
N ASN A 92 -23.26 1.78 -12.63
CA ASN A 92 -22.14 0.85 -12.66
C ASN A 92 -20.82 1.54 -12.98
N VAL A 93 -20.84 2.53 -13.89
CA VAL A 93 -19.64 3.33 -14.20
C VAL A 93 -19.16 4.07 -12.96
N TYR A 94 -20.05 4.74 -12.22
CA TYR A 94 -19.66 5.44 -10.99
C TYR A 94 -19.18 4.48 -9.90
N ALA A 95 -19.82 3.34 -9.71
CA ALA A 95 -19.39 2.33 -8.74
C ALA A 95 -17.99 1.78 -9.06
N MET A 96 -17.72 1.53 -10.34
CA MET A 96 -16.43 1.04 -10.82
C MET A 96 -15.35 2.11 -10.71
N ALA A 97 -15.65 3.35 -11.07
CA ALA A 97 -14.73 4.48 -10.94
C ALA A 97 -14.35 4.72 -9.47
N GLU A 98 -15.31 4.62 -8.55
CA GLU A 98 -15.07 4.71 -7.11
C GLU A 98 -14.18 3.55 -6.60
N LEU A 99 -14.44 2.33 -7.07
CA LEU A 99 -13.61 1.16 -6.72
C LEU A 99 -12.16 1.35 -7.21
N ILE A 100 -11.98 1.82 -8.43
CA ILE A 100 -10.65 2.08 -9.00
C ILE A 100 -9.97 3.24 -8.28
N ARG A 101 -10.67 4.34 -8.00
CA ARG A 101 -10.16 5.47 -7.21
C ARG A 101 -9.56 4.98 -5.88
N ARG A 102 -10.32 4.18 -5.13
CA ARG A 102 -9.90 3.67 -3.80
C ARG A 102 -8.66 2.79 -3.84
N GLN A 103 -8.39 2.10 -4.95
CA GLN A 103 -7.34 1.09 -5.03
C GLN A 103 -6.16 1.47 -5.92
N ARG A 104 -6.37 2.40 -6.85
CA ARG A 104 -5.42 2.76 -7.92
C ARG A 104 -5.20 4.26 -8.05
N GLY A 105 -5.82 5.07 -7.19
CA GLY A 105 -5.61 6.53 -7.15
C GLY A 105 -6.58 7.33 -8.02
N GLY A 106 -7.13 6.78 -9.10
CA GLY A 106 -8.17 7.48 -9.85
C GLY A 106 -8.57 6.83 -11.16
N ALA A 107 -9.71 7.25 -11.69
CA ALA A 107 -10.15 6.90 -13.03
C ALA A 107 -10.86 8.07 -13.72
N ALA A 108 -10.62 8.22 -15.02
CA ALA A 108 -11.44 9.08 -15.87
C ALA A 108 -12.81 8.43 -16.10
N VAL A 109 -13.85 9.24 -16.24
CA VAL A 109 -15.24 8.77 -16.42
C VAL A 109 -15.82 9.30 -17.72
N VAL A 110 -16.27 8.40 -18.60
CA VAL A 110 -16.90 8.74 -19.88
C VAL A 110 -18.27 8.08 -20.01
N LEU A 111 -19.33 8.89 -20.00
CA LEU A 111 -20.70 8.42 -20.24
C LEU A 111 -21.23 9.01 -21.55
N GLY A 112 -22.15 8.29 -22.20
CA GLY A 112 -22.84 8.79 -23.41
C GLY A 112 -23.62 10.08 -23.21
N ALA A 113 -24.14 10.31 -21.99
CA ALA A 113 -24.88 11.52 -21.63
C ALA A 113 -23.99 12.75 -21.38
N LEU A 114 -22.66 12.58 -21.24
CA LEU A 114 -21.76 13.73 -21.06
C LEU A 114 -21.69 14.56 -22.35
N SER A 115 -21.60 15.88 -22.18
CA SER A 115 -21.33 16.80 -23.28
C SER A 115 -19.99 16.46 -23.96
N PRO A 116 -19.83 16.80 -25.26
CA PRO A 116 -18.58 16.59 -25.97
C PRO A 116 -17.38 17.21 -25.23
N ARG A 117 -17.56 18.39 -24.65
CA ARG A 117 -16.52 19.10 -23.90
C ARG A 117 -16.07 18.35 -22.65
N THR A 118 -17.00 17.94 -21.77
CA THR A 118 -16.66 17.16 -20.57
C THR A 118 -16.01 15.83 -20.94
N ARG A 119 -16.52 15.18 -22.00
CA ARG A 119 -15.98 13.91 -22.50
C ARG A 119 -14.53 14.05 -22.97
N ASN A 120 -14.24 15.07 -23.79
CA ASN A 120 -12.89 15.34 -24.27
C ASN A 120 -11.94 15.70 -23.12
N ALA A 121 -12.39 16.48 -22.13
CA ALA A 121 -11.58 16.82 -20.96
C ALA A 121 -11.23 15.58 -20.10
N GLN A 122 -12.18 14.65 -19.92
CA GLN A 122 -11.92 13.38 -19.21
C GLN A 122 -10.96 12.46 -19.99
N VAL A 123 -11.09 12.41 -21.32
CA VAL A 123 -10.16 11.66 -22.18
C VAL A 123 -8.77 12.30 -22.19
N ALA A 124 -8.69 13.63 -22.24
CA ALA A 124 -7.42 14.36 -22.18
C ALA A 124 -6.67 14.08 -20.88
N MET A 125 -7.36 14.07 -19.74
CA MET A 125 -6.80 13.67 -18.43
C MET A 125 -6.21 12.26 -18.46
N TYR A 126 -6.93 11.30 -19.04
CA TYR A 126 -6.42 9.94 -19.23
C TYR A 126 -5.21 9.91 -20.17
N GLN A 127 -5.26 10.61 -21.32
CA GLN A 127 -4.14 10.65 -22.27
C GLN A 127 -2.88 11.32 -21.69
N ALA A 128 -3.05 12.35 -20.86
CA ALA A 128 -1.95 13.04 -20.19
C ALA A 128 -1.26 12.17 -19.11
N GLY A 129 -1.83 11.02 -18.75
CA GLY A 129 -1.29 10.15 -17.69
C GLY A 129 -1.63 10.63 -16.28
N ASP A 130 -2.57 11.57 -16.12
CA ASP A 130 -3.09 11.97 -14.82
C ASP A 130 -3.83 10.80 -14.14
N VAL A 131 -4.41 9.90 -14.94
CA VAL A 131 -5.02 8.64 -14.51
C VAL A 131 -4.72 7.52 -15.50
N ASP A 132 -4.41 6.33 -14.98
CA ASP A 132 -4.09 5.14 -15.79
C ASP A 132 -5.33 4.37 -16.26
N TYR A 133 -6.52 4.71 -15.73
CA TYR A 133 -7.74 3.94 -15.91
C TYR A 133 -8.86 4.83 -16.42
N LEU A 134 -9.66 4.28 -17.32
CA LEU A 134 -10.88 4.89 -17.83
C LEU A 134 -12.05 3.98 -17.48
N VAL A 135 -13.15 4.52 -16.98
CA VAL A 135 -14.42 3.80 -16.84
C VAL A 135 -15.45 4.45 -17.72
N ALA A 136 -16.10 3.65 -18.56
CA ALA A 136 -17.00 4.23 -19.55
C ALA A 136 -18.21 3.37 -19.92
N THR A 137 -19.17 3.98 -20.59
CA THR A 137 -20.20 3.25 -21.35
C THR A 137 -19.73 2.92 -22.77
N ASP A 138 -20.58 2.24 -23.54
CA ASP A 138 -20.42 2.00 -24.97
C ASP A 138 -20.14 3.27 -25.81
N ALA A 139 -20.34 4.46 -25.25
CA ALA A 139 -19.99 5.72 -25.85
C ALA A 139 -18.50 5.89 -26.20
N ILE A 140 -17.59 5.07 -25.65
CA ILE A 140 -16.19 5.05 -26.10
C ILE A 140 -16.00 4.31 -27.42
N GLY A 141 -16.97 3.49 -27.81
CA GLY A 141 -16.96 2.72 -29.04
C GLY A 141 -16.98 3.59 -30.29
N MET A 142 -17.28 4.90 -30.18
CA MET A 142 -17.38 5.85 -31.29
C MET A 142 -16.95 7.27 -30.87
N GLY A 143 -16.32 8.03 -31.78
CA GLY A 143 -16.20 9.49 -31.65
C GLY A 143 -15.20 10.04 -30.62
N LEU A 144 -14.31 9.21 -30.07
CA LEU A 144 -13.23 9.66 -29.20
C LEU A 144 -11.88 9.11 -29.66
N ASN A 145 -10.88 9.99 -29.70
CA ASN A 145 -9.52 9.61 -29.99
C ASN A 145 -8.80 9.26 -28.68
N MET A 146 -8.63 7.96 -28.39
CA MET A 146 -7.92 7.51 -27.19
C MET A 146 -7.13 6.22 -27.39
N ASP A 147 -5.92 6.20 -26.85
CA ASP A 147 -5.03 5.04 -26.84
C ASP A 147 -5.25 4.20 -25.58
N VAL A 148 -5.89 3.05 -25.75
CA VAL A 148 -6.19 2.09 -24.68
C VAL A 148 -5.45 0.80 -24.99
N ASP A 149 -4.81 0.19 -23.99
CA ASP A 149 -4.06 -1.07 -24.18
C ASP A 149 -4.93 -2.29 -23.87
N HIS A 150 -5.91 -2.11 -22.97
CA HIS A 150 -6.79 -3.18 -22.52
C HIS A 150 -8.24 -2.71 -22.35
N VAL A 151 -9.19 -3.46 -22.91
CA VAL A 151 -10.63 -3.25 -22.68
C VAL A 151 -11.19 -4.36 -21.80
N ALA A 152 -11.81 -3.99 -20.68
CA ALA A 152 -12.43 -4.92 -19.75
C ALA A 152 -13.95 -4.71 -19.67
N PHE A 153 -14.72 -5.70 -20.10
CA PHE A 153 -16.19 -5.66 -20.02
C PHE A 153 -16.66 -5.95 -18.59
N ALA A 154 -17.30 -4.97 -17.97
CA ALA A 154 -17.88 -5.05 -16.62
C ALA A 154 -19.38 -5.42 -16.62
N ALA A 155 -19.98 -5.58 -17.80
CA ALA A 155 -21.28 -6.21 -17.98
C ALA A 155 -21.34 -6.85 -19.39
N ALA A 156 -22.23 -7.83 -19.58
CA ALA A 156 -22.45 -8.51 -20.87
C ALA A 156 -23.86 -8.25 -21.43
N LYS A 157 -24.65 -7.42 -20.76
CA LYS A 157 -26.03 -7.08 -21.12
C LYS A 157 -26.19 -5.56 -21.12
N LYS A 158 -26.98 -5.04 -22.06
CA LYS A 158 -27.36 -3.63 -22.16
C LYS A 158 -28.88 -3.47 -22.23
N PHE A 159 -29.37 -2.30 -21.86
CA PHE A 159 -30.75 -1.90 -22.12
C PHE A 159 -30.83 -1.29 -23.53
N ASP A 160 -31.78 -1.74 -24.34
CA ASP A 160 -31.94 -1.29 -25.74
C ASP A 160 -33.16 -0.36 -25.92
N GLY A 161 -33.59 0.30 -24.84
CA GLY A 161 -34.81 1.11 -24.80
C GLY A 161 -36.07 0.32 -24.41
N ARG A 162 -36.06 -1.02 -24.54
CA ARG A 162 -37.23 -1.86 -24.19
C ARG A 162 -36.90 -2.93 -23.17
N ARG A 163 -35.78 -3.64 -23.33
CA ARG A 163 -35.41 -4.74 -22.42
C ARG A 163 -33.90 -4.83 -22.25
N HIS A 164 -33.49 -5.50 -21.17
CA HIS A 164 -32.11 -5.90 -21.01
C HIS A 164 -31.80 -7.12 -21.87
N ARG A 165 -30.91 -6.96 -22.86
CA ARG A 165 -30.46 -8.04 -23.74
C ARG A 165 -28.93 -8.22 -23.70
N PRO A 166 -28.41 -9.41 -24.06
CA PRO A 166 -26.98 -9.59 -24.29
C PRO A 166 -26.45 -8.67 -25.39
N LEU A 167 -25.17 -8.31 -25.30
CA LEU A 167 -24.45 -7.61 -26.37
C LEU A 167 -24.24 -8.53 -27.56
N THR A 168 -24.30 -7.98 -28.76
CA THR A 168 -23.96 -8.70 -29.99
C THR A 168 -22.44 -8.71 -30.20
N ALA A 169 -21.95 -9.65 -31.02
CA ALA A 169 -20.52 -9.72 -31.35
C ALA A 169 -19.99 -8.40 -31.95
N PRO A 170 -20.71 -7.71 -32.87
CA PRO A 170 -20.29 -6.40 -33.37
C PRO A 170 -20.20 -5.31 -32.29
N GLU A 171 -21.14 -5.27 -31.33
CA GLU A 171 -21.11 -4.27 -30.24
C GLU A 171 -19.90 -4.48 -29.31
N LEU A 172 -19.59 -5.74 -29.02
CA LEU A 172 -18.39 -6.11 -28.26
C LEU A 172 -17.13 -5.77 -29.05
N ALA A 173 -17.07 -6.10 -30.34
CA ALA A 173 -15.92 -5.83 -31.19
C ALA A 173 -15.66 -4.33 -31.38
N GLN A 174 -16.70 -3.51 -31.53
CA GLN A 174 -16.57 -2.05 -31.63
C GLN A 174 -15.94 -1.44 -30.38
N THR A 175 -16.29 -1.98 -29.21
CA THR A 175 -15.73 -1.53 -27.94
C THR A 175 -14.33 -2.10 -27.70
N ALA A 176 -14.14 -3.41 -27.89
CA ALA A 176 -12.87 -4.10 -27.70
C ALA A 176 -11.81 -3.62 -28.68
N GLY A 177 -12.22 -3.28 -29.90
CA GLY A 177 -11.36 -2.75 -30.95
C GLY A 177 -10.77 -1.37 -30.65
N ARG A 178 -11.21 -0.70 -29.56
CA ARG A 178 -10.54 0.48 -29.00
C ARG A 178 -9.23 0.13 -28.30
N ALA A 179 -9.03 -1.13 -27.91
CA ALA A 179 -7.75 -1.63 -27.41
C ALA A 179 -6.77 -1.86 -28.57
N GLY A 180 -5.56 -1.33 -28.43
CA GLY A 180 -4.53 -1.41 -29.46
C GLY A 180 -4.80 -0.45 -30.62
N ARG A 181 -3.77 0.26 -31.07
CA ARG A 181 -3.84 1.25 -32.15
C ARG A 181 -2.57 1.29 -32.97
N HIS A 182 -2.72 1.59 -34.27
CA HIS A 182 -1.63 1.52 -35.26
C HIS A 182 -0.92 0.15 -35.21
N MET A 183 0.35 0.14 -34.83
CA MET A 183 1.21 -1.05 -34.75
C MET A 183 1.19 -1.70 -33.35
N ASN A 184 0.46 -1.15 -32.38
CA ASN A 184 0.41 -1.68 -31.02
C ASN A 184 -0.77 -2.64 -30.87
N ASP A 185 -0.47 -3.86 -30.45
CA ASP A 185 -1.48 -4.88 -30.13
C ASP A 185 -2.33 -4.48 -28.92
N GLY A 186 -3.58 -4.90 -28.95
CA GLY A 186 -4.54 -4.66 -27.88
C GLY A 186 -4.96 -5.95 -27.20
N THR A 187 -5.43 -5.83 -25.96
CA THR A 187 -6.04 -6.97 -25.26
C THR A 187 -7.46 -6.65 -24.80
N PHE A 188 -8.28 -7.68 -24.66
CA PHE A 188 -9.61 -7.53 -24.08
C PHE A 188 -9.96 -8.70 -23.16
N GLY A 189 -10.99 -8.51 -22.34
CA GLY A 189 -11.47 -9.53 -21.42
C GLY A 189 -12.69 -9.06 -20.65
N THR A 190 -13.14 -9.87 -19.69
CA THR A 190 -14.23 -9.50 -18.79
C THR A 190 -13.71 -9.20 -17.39
N THR A 191 -14.51 -8.50 -16.58
CA THR A 191 -14.23 -8.44 -15.15
C THR A 191 -14.76 -9.69 -14.45
N ASN A 192 -14.18 -10.03 -13.29
CA ASN A 192 -14.58 -11.22 -12.51
C ASN A 192 -16.07 -11.29 -12.12
N ASN A 193 -16.79 -10.16 -12.16
CA ASN A 193 -18.19 -10.11 -11.77
C ASN A 193 -19.14 -10.40 -12.94
N VAL A 194 -18.59 -10.71 -14.13
CA VAL A 194 -19.33 -11.02 -15.34
C VAL A 194 -18.99 -12.45 -15.76
N LYS A 195 -19.96 -13.15 -16.34
CA LYS A 195 -19.71 -14.46 -16.96
C LYS A 195 -18.57 -14.30 -17.99
N PRO A 196 -17.57 -15.20 -18.00
CA PRO A 196 -16.55 -15.21 -19.03
C PRO A 196 -17.17 -15.22 -20.43
N LEU A 197 -16.52 -14.55 -21.38
CA LEU A 197 -16.89 -14.61 -22.79
C LEU A 197 -16.77 -16.06 -23.28
N ASP A 198 -17.71 -16.46 -24.13
CA ASP A 198 -17.63 -17.73 -24.84
C ASP A 198 -16.36 -17.74 -25.72
N PRO A 199 -15.53 -18.79 -25.69
CA PRO A 199 -14.36 -18.90 -26.56
C PRO A 199 -14.68 -18.68 -28.05
N GLU A 200 -15.83 -19.14 -28.53
CA GLU A 200 -16.23 -18.92 -29.94
C GLU A 200 -16.50 -17.44 -30.23
N LEU A 201 -17.17 -16.75 -29.31
CA LEU A 201 -17.42 -15.32 -29.41
C LEU A 201 -16.12 -14.51 -29.33
N ALA A 202 -15.19 -14.91 -28.46
CA ALA A 202 -13.87 -14.28 -28.37
C ALA A 202 -13.09 -14.45 -29.68
N ALA A 203 -13.04 -15.66 -30.24
CA ALA A 203 -12.38 -15.92 -31.52
C ALA A 203 -12.98 -15.10 -32.66
N ARG A 204 -14.31 -14.94 -32.72
CA ARG A 204 -14.97 -14.06 -33.70
C ARG A 204 -14.53 -12.60 -33.58
N ILE A 205 -14.32 -12.10 -32.35
CA ILE A 205 -13.83 -10.74 -32.10
C ILE A 205 -12.36 -10.60 -32.52
N GLU A 206 -11.52 -11.58 -32.19
CA GLU A 206 -10.09 -11.61 -32.56
C GLU A 206 -9.90 -11.64 -34.09
N ASN A 207 -10.66 -12.49 -34.78
CA ASN A 207 -10.58 -12.71 -36.23
C ASN A 207 -11.44 -11.73 -37.06
N HIS A 208 -12.20 -10.84 -36.40
CA HIS A 208 -13.12 -9.90 -37.05
C HIS A 208 -14.21 -10.57 -37.92
N GLU A 209 -14.71 -11.72 -37.47
CA GLU A 209 -15.70 -12.53 -38.18
C GLU A 209 -17.12 -12.25 -37.69
N PHE A 210 -17.84 -11.43 -38.45
CA PHE A 210 -19.19 -10.98 -38.13
C PHE A 210 -20.19 -11.31 -39.23
N GLU A 211 -21.43 -11.55 -38.82
CA GLU A 211 -22.52 -11.78 -39.76
C GLU A 211 -22.82 -10.49 -40.55
N PRO A 212 -23.05 -10.59 -41.87
CA PRO A 212 -23.51 -9.46 -42.66
C PRO A 212 -24.84 -8.92 -42.16
N LEU A 213 -25.05 -7.62 -42.35
CA LEU A 213 -26.32 -6.97 -42.03
C LEU A 213 -27.41 -7.51 -42.96
N ALA A 214 -28.52 -7.98 -42.37
CA ALA A 214 -29.66 -8.50 -43.13
C ALA A 214 -30.49 -7.38 -43.78
N ALA A 215 -30.65 -6.26 -43.05
CA ALA A 215 -31.41 -5.10 -43.51
C ALA A 215 -30.94 -3.82 -42.82
N VAL A 216 -31.30 -2.67 -43.41
CA VAL A 216 -31.13 -1.33 -42.83
C VAL A 216 -32.47 -0.67 -42.59
N PHE A 217 -32.52 0.21 -41.58
CA PHE A 217 -33.74 0.93 -41.23
C PHE A 217 -33.96 2.11 -42.17
N TRP A 218 -35.19 2.26 -42.65
CA TRP A 218 -35.58 3.26 -43.63
C TRP A 218 -36.85 3.98 -43.18
N ARG A 219 -36.91 5.29 -43.42
CA ARG A 219 -38.08 6.14 -43.28
C ARG A 219 -38.29 6.90 -44.58
N ASN A 220 -39.55 7.11 -44.96
CA ASN A 220 -39.88 7.86 -46.16
C ASN A 220 -39.35 9.32 -46.08
N PRO A 221 -38.52 9.77 -47.05
CA PRO A 221 -38.07 11.16 -47.08
C PRO A 221 -39.11 12.12 -47.69
N ALA A 222 -40.04 11.61 -48.51
CA ALA A 222 -41.06 12.41 -49.18
C ALA A 222 -42.35 12.47 -48.35
N LEU A 223 -42.37 13.39 -47.37
CA LEU A 223 -43.48 13.56 -46.43
C LEU A 223 -44.61 14.43 -47.03
N ASP A 224 -45.85 14.04 -46.76
CA ASP A 224 -47.05 14.75 -47.24
C ASP A 224 -47.59 15.69 -46.16
N PHE A 225 -47.49 17.00 -46.39
CA PHE A 225 -47.96 18.03 -45.47
C PHE A 225 -49.29 18.67 -45.90
N SER A 226 -50.08 17.95 -46.72
CA SER A 226 -51.43 18.41 -47.11
C SER A 226 -52.44 18.31 -45.96
N SER A 227 -52.29 17.33 -45.07
CA SER A 227 -53.08 17.15 -43.86
C SER A 227 -52.33 16.29 -42.83
N LEU A 228 -52.77 16.31 -41.57
CA LEU A 228 -52.19 15.46 -40.52
C LEU A 228 -52.23 13.97 -40.88
N ASP A 229 -53.37 13.50 -41.42
CA ASP A 229 -53.50 12.12 -41.90
C ASP A 229 -52.57 11.83 -43.07
N GLY A 230 -52.37 12.79 -43.97
CA GLY A 230 -51.38 12.70 -45.06
C GLY A 230 -49.98 12.48 -44.51
N LEU A 231 -49.59 13.30 -43.52
CA LEU A 231 -48.27 13.23 -42.89
C LEU A 231 -48.06 11.88 -42.19
N LEU A 232 -49.01 11.47 -41.35
CA LEU A 232 -48.95 10.18 -40.64
C LEU A 232 -48.91 9.00 -41.61
N ARG A 233 -49.70 9.02 -42.69
CA ARG A 233 -49.63 7.97 -43.73
C ARG A 233 -48.29 7.95 -44.45
N SER A 234 -47.75 9.11 -44.80
CA SER A 234 -46.46 9.22 -45.48
C SER A 234 -45.28 8.76 -44.61
N LEU A 235 -45.32 9.04 -43.30
CA LEU A 235 -44.36 8.51 -42.30
C LEU A 235 -44.50 7.00 -42.14
N ALA A 236 -45.73 6.49 -42.20
CA ALA A 236 -46.02 5.07 -42.01
C ALA A 236 -45.68 4.19 -43.22
N MET A 237 -45.27 4.77 -44.35
CA MET A 237 -45.00 4.06 -45.60
C MET A 237 -43.93 2.96 -45.42
N ALA A 238 -44.15 1.81 -46.06
CA ALA A 238 -43.19 0.72 -46.07
C ALA A 238 -42.17 0.90 -47.22
N PRO A 239 -40.90 0.50 -47.03
CA PRO A 239 -39.94 0.54 -48.12
C PRO A 239 -40.30 -0.48 -49.22
N GLN A 240 -39.98 -0.16 -50.47
CA GLN A 240 -40.24 -1.03 -51.62
C GLN A 240 -39.03 -1.90 -52.02
N SER A 241 -37.82 -1.55 -51.57
CA SER A 241 -36.58 -2.21 -51.99
C SER A 241 -36.14 -3.32 -51.03
N PRO A 242 -35.71 -4.50 -51.53
CA PRO A 242 -35.20 -5.59 -50.71
C PRO A 242 -33.97 -5.20 -49.87
N GLY A 243 -34.02 -5.45 -48.56
CA GLY A 243 -32.95 -5.09 -47.61
C GLY A 243 -33.19 -3.77 -46.88
N LEU A 244 -34.28 -3.07 -47.18
CA LEU A 244 -34.78 -1.97 -46.37
C LEU A 244 -35.90 -2.48 -45.46
N THR A 245 -35.87 -2.07 -44.20
CA THR A 245 -36.91 -2.36 -43.21
C THR A 245 -37.43 -1.03 -42.66
N LYS A 246 -38.73 -0.93 -42.41
CA LYS A 246 -39.31 0.29 -41.82
C LYS A 246 -38.64 0.58 -40.46
N ALA A 247 -38.24 1.83 -40.27
CA ALA A 247 -37.71 2.34 -39.00
C ALA A 247 -38.70 2.11 -37.85
N ARG A 248 -38.19 2.02 -36.63
CA ARG A 248 -39.07 2.10 -35.46
C ARG A 248 -39.70 3.48 -35.41
N GLU A 249 -40.84 3.55 -34.74
CA GLU A 249 -41.42 4.84 -34.38
C GLU A 249 -40.40 5.63 -33.55
N ALA A 250 -40.03 6.80 -34.07
CA ALA A 250 -39.05 7.68 -33.45
C ALA A 250 -39.74 8.72 -32.56
N ASP A 251 -38.97 9.35 -31.67
CA ASP A 251 -39.49 10.30 -30.68
C ASP A 251 -40.24 11.48 -31.33
N ASP A 252 -39.84 11.88 -32.54
CA ASP A 252 -40.48 12.95 -33.32
C ASP A 252 -41.91 12.56 -33.77
N GLU A 253 -42.11 11.33 -34.24
CA GLU A 253 -43.41 10.79 -34.61
C GLU A 253 -44.34 10.63 -33.40
N THR A 254 -43.81 10.14 -32.27
CA THR A 254 -44.59 10.03 -31.03
C THR A 254 -44.98 11.41 -30.49
N ALA A 255 -44.08 12.39 -30.51
CA ALA A 255 -44.37 13.77 -30.13
C ALA A 255 -45.45 14.40 -31.03
N LEU A 256 -45.38 14.15 -32.35
CA LEU A 256 -46.38 14.63 -33.30
C LEU A 256 -47.77 14.09 -32.97
N ARG A 257 -47.91 12.79 -32.71
CA ARG A 257 -49.21 12.20 -32.37
C ARG A 257 -49.77 12.76 -31.06
N HIS A 258 -48.93 12.87 -30.03
CA HIS A 258 -49.35 13.42 -28.73
C HIS A 258 -49.83 14.87 -28.86
N LEU A 259 -49.06 15.72 -29.56
CA LEU A 259 -49.41 17.12 -29.75
C LEU A 259 -50.63 17.31 -30.64
N ALA A 260 -50.85 16.42 -31.60
CA ALA A 260 -52.02 16.46 -32.47
C ALA A 260 -53.34 16.12 -31.74
N GLU A 261 -53.30 15.50 -30.56
CA GLU A 261 -54.48 15.27 -29.73
C GLU A 261 -54.96 16.54 -29.01
N GLU A 262 -54.09 17.55 -28.84
CA GLU A 262 -54.47 18.85 -28.28
C GLU A 262 -55.29 19.67 -29.29
N SER A 263 -56.51 20.05 -28.92
CA SER A 263 -57.45 20.70 -29.85
C SER A 263 -56.98 22.06 -30.38
N ASP A 264 -56.23 22.82 -29.59
CA ASP A 264 -55.65 24.11 -29.98
C ASP A 264 -54.48 23.93 -30.95
N VAL A 265 -53.60 22.96 -30.70
CA VAL A 265 -52.49 22.58 -31.60
C VAL A 265 -53.04 22.07 -32.93
N ALA A 266 -54.03 21.18 -32.91
CA ALA A 266 -54.67 20.64 -34.10
C ALA A 266 -55.31 21.73 -34.95
N ALA A 267 -55.96 22.73 -34.33
CA ALA A 267 -56.53 23.88 -35.02
C ALA A 267 -55.46 24.73 -35.72
N MET A 268 -54.32 25.00 -35.06
CA MET A 268 -53.19 25.72 -35.65
C MET A 268 -52.52 24.93 -36.78
N ALA A 269 -52.46 23.60 -36.66
CA ALA A 269 -51.85 22.69 -37.64
C ALA A 269 -52.77 22.36 -38.83
N ALA A 270 -53.96 22.96 -38.92
CA ALA A 270 -54.90 22.73 -40.02
C ALA A 270 -54.41 23.26 -41.38
N SER A 271 -53.46 24.19 -41.38
CA SER A 271 -52.81 24.69 -42.60
C SER A 271 -51.51 23.93 -42.90
N SER A 272 -51.14 23.83 -44.18
CA SER A 272 -49.87 23.17 -44.56
C SER A 272 -48.65 23.84 -43.90
N HIS A 273 -48.65 25.17 -43.74
CA HIS A 273 -47.59 25.89 -43.04
C HIS A 273 -47.52 25.51 -41.54
N GLY A 274 -48.67 25.50 -40.85
CA GLY A 274 -48.75 25.11 -39.45
C GLY A 274 -48.30 23.67 -39.23
N LEU A 275 -48.69 22.75 -40.11
CA LEU A 275 -48.30 21.35 -40.02
C LEU A 275 -46.79 21.14 -40.25
N HIS A 276 -46.18 21.84 -41.22
CA HIS A 276 -44.72 21.83 -41.38
C HIS A 276 -44.02 22.34 -40.11
N ARG A 277 -44.50 23.46 -39.56
CA ARG A 277 -43.95 24.06 -38.34
C ARG A 277 -44.06 23.12 -37.14
N LEU A 278 -45.20 22.44 -36.98
CA LEU A 278 -45.41 21.45 -35.94
C LEU A 278 -44.39 20.31 -36.08
N TRP A 279 -44.20 19.80 -37.30
CA TRP A 279 -43.22 18.76 -37.56
C TRP A 279 -41.79 19.20 -37.24
N ASP A 280 -41.39 20.42 -37.61
CA ASP A 280 -40.07 20.95 -37.27
C ASP A 280 -39.85 21.05 -35.76
N VAL A 281 -40.89 21.42 -35.00
CA VAL A 281 -40.86 21.42 -33.53
C VAL A 281 -40.78 20.01 -32.96
N CYS A 282 -41.53 19.04 -33.49
CA CYS A 282 -41.48 17.64 -33.06
C CYS A 282 -40.09 17.01 -33.24
N ARG A 283 -39.29 17.52 -34.19
CA ARG A 283 -37.92 17.05 -34.43
C ARG A 283 -36.87 17.58 -33.44
N ILE A 284 -37.25 18.44 -32.49
CA ILE A 284 -36.35 18.89 -31.42
C ILE A 284 -35.98 17.68 -30.54
N PRO A 285 -34.70 17.29 -30.44
CA PRO A 285 -34.30 16.11 -29.69
C PRO A 285 -34.56 16.25 -28.19
N ASP A 286 -35.06 15.19 -27.55
CA ASP A 286 -35.04 15.06 -26.09
C ASP A 286 -33.65 14.63 -25.61
N PHE A 287 -32.77 15.60 -25.41
CA PHE A 287 -31.43 15.35 -24.88
C PHE A 287 -31.42 14.78 -23.46
N GLY A 288 -32.51 14.97 -22.69
CA GLY A 288 -32.62 14.53 -21.29
C GLY A 288 -33.14 13.10 -21.14
N GLN A 289 -33.73 12.53 -22.20
CA GLN A 289 -34.44 11.25 -22.17
C GLN A 289 -35.47 11.19 -21.01
N VAL A 290 -36.14 12.31 -20.76
CA VAL A 290 -37.11 12.46 -19.67
C VAL A 290 -38.45 11.97 -20.23
N MET A 291 -38.78 10.70 -19.98
CA MET A 291 -39.93 10.02 -20.60
C MET A 291 -41.18 10.92 -20.82
N SER A 292 -41.43 11.12 -22.12
CA SER A 292 -42.60 11.58 -22.87
C SER A 292 -43.28 12.91 -22.51
N ASP A 293 -43.74 13.13 -21.29
CA ASP A 293 -44.81 14.14 -21.11
C ASP A 293 -44.28 15.57 -20.91
N ALA A 294 -43.13 15.72 -20.26
CA ALA A 294 -42.55 17.04 -20.01
C ALA A 294 -41.97 17.66 -21.29
N HIS A 295 -41.32 16.85 -22.12
CA HIS A 295 -40.80 17.28 -23.42
C HIS A 295 -41.94 17.63 -24.36
N ALA A 296 -42.96 16.77 -24.51
CA ALA A 296 -44.13 17.05 -25.33
C ALA A 296 -44.80 18.39 -24.95
N ARG A 297 -45.00 18.66 -23.66
CA ARG A 297 -45.52 19.96 -23.20
C ARG A 297 -44.63 21.15 -23.59
N LEU A 298 -43.31 21.01 -23.49
CA LEU A 298 -42.38 22.07 -23.92
C LEU A 298 -42.51 22.33 -25.42
N LEU A 299 -42.56 21.26 -26.23
CA LEU A 299 -42.76 21.33 -27.67
C LEU A 299 -44.08 22.04 -28.02
N GLY A 300 -45.17 21.70 -27.32
CA GLY A 300 -46.46 22.37 -27.48
C GLY A 300 -46.39 23.88 -27.17
N VAL A 301 -45.68 24.27 -26.11
CA VAL A 301 -45.48 25.70 -25.78
C VAL A 301 -44.64 26.41 -26.85
N ILE A 302 -43.56 25.80 -27.33
CA ILE A 302 -42.73 26.35 -28.42
C ILE A 302 -43.59 26.54 -29.67
N TYR A 303 -44.35 25.53 -30.07
CA TYR A 303 -45.23 25.60 -31.24
C TYR A 303 -46.28 26.71 -31.10
N LYS A 304 -46.95 26.84 -29.96
CA LYS A 304 -47.95 27.89 -29.69
C LYS A 304 -47.35 29.30 -29.78
N HIS A 305 -46.10 29.49 -29.34
CA HIS A 305 -45.39 30.76 -29.53
C HIS A 305 -45.07 31.04 -31.00
N LEU A 306 -44.58 30.04 -31.73
CA LEU A 306 -44.25 30.18 -33.16
C LEU A 306 -45.48 30.40 -34.06
N MET A 307 -46.64 29.91 -33.65
CA MET A 307 -47.92 30.16 -34.33
C MET A 307 -48.65 31.42 -33.82
N GLY A 308 -48.09 32.12 -32.83
CA GLY A 308 -48.61 33.37 -32.31
C GLY A 308 -48.40 34.56 -33.25
N SER A 309 -48.81 35.76 -32.81
CA SER A 309 -48.77 36.99 -33.62
C SER A 309 -47.37 37.36 -34.13
N ASP A 310 -46.34 37.08 -33.34
CA ASP A 310 -44.98 37.52 -33.61
C ASP A 310 -44.19 36.50 -34.48
N GLY A 311 -44.75 35.30 -34.67
CA GLY A 311 -44.13 34.21 -35.45
C GLY A 311 -42.78 33.70 -34.91
N LYS A 312 -42.42 34.10 -33.69
CA LYS A 312 -41.10 33.91 -33.07
C LYS A 312 -41.25 33.64 -31.57
N LEU A 313 -40.22 33.05 -30.97
CA LEU A 313 -40.18 32.86 -29.53
C LEU A 313 -39.94 34.21 -28.82
N PRO A 314 -40.76 34.58 -27.82
CA PRO A 314 -40.55 35.82 -27.07
C PRO A 314 -39.21 35.83 -26.35
N ALA A 315 -38.45 36.91 -26.52
CA ALA A 315 -37.09 37.02 -25.96
C ALA A 315 -37.08 36.89 -24.43
N ASP A 316 -38.03 37.52 -23.73
CA ASP A 316 -38.14 37.47 -22.27
C ASP A 316 -38.46 36.07 -21.76
N TRP A 317 -39.32 35.33 -22.49
CA TRP A 317 -39.63 33.96 -22.16
C TRP A 317 -38.41 33.06 -22.33
N LEU A 318 -37.71 33.15 -23.47
CA LEU A 318 -36.48 32.40 -23.71
C LEU A 318 -35.40 32.75 -22.67
N ALA A 319 -35.25 34.03 -22.33
CA ALA A 319 -34.35 34.49 -21.28
C ALA A 319 -34.65 33.82 -19.94
N ALA A 320 -35.93 33.76 -19.55
CA ALA A 320 -36.35 33.07 -18.33
C ALA A 320 -36.10 31.55 -18.37
N GLN A 321 -36.24 30.92 -19.54
CA GLN A 321 -35.90 29.49 -19.69
C GLN A 321 -34.40 29.25 -19.51
N VAL A 322 -33.56 30.04 -20.19
CA VAL A 322 -32.10 29.90 -20.20
C VAL A 322 -31.49 30.30 -18.85
N ALA A 323 -31.96 31.38 -18.23
CA ALA A 323 -31.44 31.87 -16.95
C ALA A 323 -31.62 30.86 -15.80
N ARG A 324 -32.68 30.03 -15.83
CA ARG A 324 -32.88 28.96 -14.84
C ARG A 324 -31.85 27.84 -14.93
N LEU A 325 -31.19 27.70 -16.08
CA LEU A 325 -30.18 26.67 -16.35
C LEU A 325 -28.75 27.18 -16.10
N ASP A 326 -28.55 28.50 -16.08
CA ASP A 326 -27.27 29.15 -15.76
C ASP A 326 -26.98 29.11 -14.25
N ASN A 327 -26.84 27.89 -13.72
CA ASN A 327 -26.50 27.65 -12.34
C ASN A 327 -25.49 26.48 -12.24
N PRO A 328 -24.22 26.76 -11.91
CA PRO A 328 -23.18 25.74 -11.77
C PRO A 328 -23.26 24.95 -10.45
N ASP A 329 -24.18 25.29 -9.54
CA ASP A 329 -24.32 24.60 -8.27
C ASP A 329 -25.12 23.30 -8.39
N GLY A 330 -24.59 22.22 -7.81
CA GLY A 330 -25.27 20.93 -7.75
C GLY A 330 -24.31 19.76 -7.73
N ASP A 331 -24.87 18.56 -7.69
CA ASP A 331 -24.13 17.33 -7.87
C ASP A 331 -23.98 16.98 -9.37
N ILE A 332 -23.28 15.88 -9.64
CA ILE A 332 -23.02 15.40 -11.01
C ILE A 332 -24.32 15.15 -11.78
N VAL A 333 -25.37 14.64 -11.11
CA VAL A 333 -26.65 14.32 -11.75
C VAL A 333 -27.38 15.61 -12.13
N ALA A 334 -27.49 16.57 -11.20
CA ALA A 334 -28.10 17.86 -11.47
C ALA A 334 -27.39 18.61 -12.61
N LEU A 335 -26.06 18.62 -12.63
CA LEU A 335 -25.28 19.25 -13.70
C LEU A 335 -25.52 18.57 -15.06
N ALA A 336 -25.49 17.23 -15.11
CA ALA A 336 -25.76 16.49 -16.35
C ALA A 336 -27.18 16.76 -16.89
N SER A 337 -28.20 16.80 -16.02
CA SER A 337 -29.56 17.15 -16.41
C SER A 337 -29.68 18.59 -16.92
N ARG A 338 -28.98 19.57 -16.31
CA ARG A 338 -28.97 20.95 -16.83
C ARG A 338 -28.25 21.07 -18.17
N ILE A 339 -27.15 20.34 -18.36
CA ILE A 339 -26.44 20.27 -19.64
C ILE A 339 -27.35 19.69 -20.72
N ALA A 340 -28.11 18.62 -20.42
CA ALA A 340 -29.09 18.10 -21.36
C ALA A 340 -30.16 19.13 -21.71
N ALA A 341 -30.70 19.84 -20.71
CA ALA A 341 -31.71 20.87 -20.92
C ALA A 341 -31.20 22.09 -21.72
N ILE A 342 -29.97 22.56 -21.46
CA ILE A 342 -29.41 23.70 -22.20
C ILE A 342 -29.13 23.33 -23.66
N ARG A 343 -28.80 22.06 -23.96
CA ARG A 343 -28.62 21.58 -25.34
C ARG A 343 -29.89 21.65 -26.17
N THR A 344 -31.07 21.49 -25.56
CA THR A 344 -32.36 21.75 -26.24
C THR A 344 -32.43 23.21 -26.69
N TRP A 345 -32.06 24.15 -25.82
CA TRP A 345 -32.04 25.58 -26.17
C TRP A 345 -30.93 25.94 -27.15
N THR A 346 -29.76 25.30 -27.05
CA THR A 346 -28.70 25.42 -28.05
C THR A 346 -29.22 24.95 -29.41
N TYR A 347 -29.92 23.82 -29.50
CA TYR A 347 -30.53 23.36 -30.75
C TYR A 347 -31.55 24.37 -31.29
N VAL A 348 -32.48 24.85 -30.45
CA VAL A 348 -33.46 25.87 -30.80
C VAL A 348 -32.79 27.16 -31.29
N SER A 349 -31.64 27.54 -30.72
CA SER A 349 -30.90 28.74 -31.14
C SER A 349 -30.35 28.67 -32.57
N TYR A 350 -30.18 27.48 -33.15
CA TYR A 350 -29.79 27.31 -34.55
C TYR A 350 -30.96 27.37 -35.53
N GLN A 351 -32.20 27.41 -35.05
CA GLN A 351 -33.38 27.65 -35.90
C GLN A 351 -33.54 29.15 -36.11
N ALA A 352 -32.78 29.70 -37.06
CA ALA A 352 -32.59 31.15 -37.21
C ALA A 352 -33.89 31.94 -37.40
N ASP A 353 -34.91 31.35 -38.02
CA ASP A 353 -36.20 31.97 -38.27
C ASP A 353 -37.12 32.00 -37.03
N TRP A 354 -36.82 31.22 -35.98
CA TRP A 354 -37.63 31.13 -34.76
C TRP A 354 -37.32 32.25 -33.75
N LEU A 355 -36.19 32.94 -33.92
CA LEU A 355 -35.67 33.91 -32.97
C LEU A 355 -35.50 35.30 -33.61
N ALA A 356 -35.57 36.35 -32.78
CA ALA A 356 -35.24 37.70 -33.20
C ALA A 356 -33.72 37.90 -33.37
N ASP A 357 -32.94 37.36 -32.43
CA ASP A 357 -31.46 37.43 -32.41
C ASP A 357 -30.86 36.04 -32.17
N ALA A 358 -30.80 35.22 -33.22
CA ALA A 358 -30.30 33.85 -33.12
C ALA A 358 -28.81 33.79 -32.72
N ALA A 359 -27.99 34.73 -33.19
CA ALA A 359 -26.55 34.76 -32.91
C ALA A 359 -26.28 34.99 -31.42
N HIS A 360 -26.97 35.96 -30.79
CA HIS A 360 -26.86 36.19 -29.36
C HIS A 360 -27.22 34.93 -28.55
N TRP A 361 -28.33 34.26 -28.90
CA TRP A 361 -28.76 33.07 -28.19
C TRP A 361 -27.82 31.88 -28.39
N GLN A 362 -27.26 31.68 -29.58
CA GLN A 362 -26.27 30.64 -29.86
C GLN A 362 -25.03 30.81 -28.97
N ASP A 363 -24.51 32.03 -28.86
CA ASP A 363 -23.36 32.31 -28.01
C ASP A 363 -23.70 32.16 -26.52
N ARG A 364 -24.87 32.64 -26.10
CA ARG A 364 -25.30 32.58 -24.71
C ARG A 364 -25.51 31.15 -24.23
N THR A 365 -26.24 30.31 -24.97
CA THR A 365 -26.50 28.92 -24.57
C THR A 365 -25.24 28.07 -24.64
N ARG A 366 -24.36 28.29 -25.64
CA ARG A 366 -23.05 27.63 -25.72
C ARG A 366 -22.16 27.99 -24.54
N ALA A 367 -22.10 29.25 -24.14
CA ALA A 367 -21.31 29.68 -22.98
C ALA A 367 -21.79 29.03 -21.68
N ILE A 368 -23.10 28.87 -21.50
CA ILE A 368 -23.68 28.15 -20.36
C ILE A 368 -23.34 26.66 -20.43
N GLU A 369 -23.50 26.02 -21.60
CA GLU A 369 -23.12 24.62 -21.80
C GLU A 369 -21.64 24.37 -21.47
N ASP A 370 -20.75 25.26 -21.94
CA ASP A 370 -19.31 25.18 -21.67
C ASP A 370 -19.01 25.31 -20.18
N THR A 371 -19.60 26.31 -19.52
CA THR A 371 -19.43 26.55 -18.08
C THR A 371 -19.90 25.35 -17.25
N LEU A 372 -21.11 24.85 -17.52
CA LEU A 372 -21.65 23.67 -16.84
C LEU A 372 -20.80 22.42 -17.12
N SER A 373 -20.29 22.25 -18.33
CA SER A 373 -19.43 21.13 -18.73
C SER A 373 -18.09 21.14 -18.01
N ASP A 374 -17.50 22.32 -17.82
CA ASP A 374 -16.24 22.50 -17.09
C ASP A 374 -16.43 22.24 -15.59
N VAL A 375 -17.52 22.72 -15.00
CA VAL A 375 -17.87 22.42 -13.60
C VAL A 375 -18.14 20.93 -13.43
N LEU A 376 -18.86 20.29 -14.35
CA LEU A 376 -19.11 18.85 -14.32
C LEU A 376 -17.80 18.05 -14.38
N HIS A 377 -16.87 18.45 -15.26
CA HIS A 377 -15.54 17.85 -15.31
C HIS A 377 -14.82 17.96 -13.97
N GLN A 378 -14.79 19.15 -13.35
CA GLN A 378 -14.17 19.36 -12.04
C GLN A 378 -14.81 18.48 -10.96
N ARG A 379 -16.14 18.34 -10.93
CA ARG A 379 -16.86 17.48 -9.97
C ARG A 379 -16.54 16.01 -10.18
N LEU A 380 -16.45 15.55 -11.43
CA LEU A 380 -16.03 14.18 -11.77
C LEU A 380 -14.60 13.92 -11.30
N THR A 381 -13.67 14.84 -11.57
CA THR A 381 -12.27 14.72 -11.14
C THR A 381 -12.15 14.70 -9.62
N GLN A 382 -12.81 15.62 -8.91
CA GLN A 382 -12.82 15.65 -7.45
C GLN A 382 -13.38 14.35 -6.85
N ARG A 383 -14.38 13.75 -7.50
CA ARG A 383 -15.02 12.52 -7.01
C ARG A 383 -14.26 11.26 -7.37
N PHE A 384 -13.61 11.19 -8.52
CA PHE A 384 -13.04 9.92 -9.03
C PHE A 384 -11.52 9.94 -9.18
N VAL A 385 -10.85 11.02 -8.80
CA VAL A 385 -9.39 11.14 -8.82
C VAL A 385 -8.88 11.64 -7.48
N ASP A 386 -8.12 10.80 -6.79
CA ASP A 386 -7.25 11.23 -5.71
C ASP A 386 -5.92 11.71 -6.32
N LYS A 387 -5.82 13.03 -6.54
CA LYS A 387 -4.65 13.65 -7.18
C LYS A 387 -3.33 13.27 -6.51
N ARG A 388 -3.31 13.07 -5.19
CA ARG A 388 -2.08 12.72 -4.45
C ARG A 388 -1.64 11.30 -4.79
N THR A 389 -2.57 10.35 -4.74
CA THR A 389 -2.32 8.95 -5.06
C THR A 389 -2.06 8.73 -6.57
N ALA A 390 -2.80 9.42 -7.44
CA ALA A 390 -2.65 9.32 -8.89
C ALA A 390 -1.28 9.85 -9.38
N LEU A 391 -0.84 11.01 -8.88
CA LEU A 391 0.48 11.56 -9.20
C LEU A 391 1.63 10.69 -8.66
N LEU A 392 1.49 10.12 -7.45
CA LEU A 392 2.45 9.17 -6.89
C LEU A 392 2.54 7.91 -7.75
N VAL A 393 1.42 7.27 -8.07
CA VAL A 393 1.39 6.03 -8.87
C VAL A 393 1.91 6.25 -10.30
N SER A 394 1.56 7.38 -10.92
CA SER A 394 2.02 7.77 -12.27
C SER A 394 3.53 8.03 -12.30
N ARG A 395 4.06 8.84 -11.37
CA ARG A 395 5.49 9.24 -11.38
C ARG A 395 6.46 8.20 -10.81
N ILE A 396 5.97 7.21 -10.04
CA ILE A 396 6.79 6.07 -9.61
C ILE A 396 7.29 5.24 -10.82
N LYS A 397 6.59 5.29 -11.96
CA LYS A 397 6.94 4.48 -13.15
C LYS A 397 7.84 5.19 -14.17
N ASP A 398 7.85 6.52 -14.22
CA ASP A 398 8.63 7.28 -15.21
C ASP A 398 10.16 7.21 -15.02
N ARG A 399 10.68 6.51 -14.00
CA ARG A 399 12.13 6.35 -13.74
C ARG A 399 12.92 7.67 -13.71
N VAL A 400 12.28 8.83 -13.62
CA VAL A 400 12.96 10.11 -13.44
C VAL A 400 13.19 10.30 -11.95
N GLY A 401 14.45 10.54 -11.58
CA GLY A 401 14.92 10.60 -10.21
C GLY A 401 14.06 11.50 -9.32
N LEU A 402 13.28 10.87 -8.44
CA LEU A 402 12.59 11.54 -7.35
C LEU A 402 13.64 12.22 -6.46
N LEU A 403 13.61 13.55 -6.39
CA LEU A 403 14.40 14.32 -5.42
C LEU A 403 13.78 14.15 -4.04
N ALA A 404 14.23 13.14 -3.30
CA ALA A 404 13.97 13.05 -1.87
C ALA A 404 15.02 13.84 -1.10
N ALA A 405 14.58 14.75 -0.24
CA ALA A 405 15.42 15.45 0.71
C ALA A 405 15.09 14.94 2.12
N VAL A 406 16.10 14.40 2.80
CA VAL A 406 16.03 14.07 4.22
C VAL A 406 16.56 15.26 5.00
N LYS A 407 15.71 15.86 5.85
CA LYS A 407 16.11 16.95 6.73
C LYS A 407 16.94 16.43 7.91
N ALA A 408 17.60 17.33 8.62
CA ALA A 408 18.52 17.00 9.72
C ALA A 408 17.84 16.33 10.93
N ASP A 409 16.53 16.53 11.09
CA ASP A 409 15.65 15.92 12.10
C ASP A 409 15.17 14.51 11.75
N GLY A 410 15.45 14.03 10.53
CA GLY A 410 15.02 12.72 10.05
C GLY A 410 13.76 12.77 9.18
N ASP A 411 13.15 13.95 9.00
CA ASP A 411 11.99 14.10 8.13
C ASP A 411 12.35 13.81 6.67
N VAL A 412 11.62 12.89 6.06
CA VAL A 412 11.76 12.56 4.66
C VAL A 412 10.72 13.35 3.90
N THR A 413 11.20 14.18 2.99
CA THR A 413 10.36 14.87 2.01
C THR A 413 10.67 14.37 0.62
N VAL A 414 9.65 14.16 -0.21
CA VAL A 414 9.80 13.82 -1.63
C VAL A 414 9.20 14.98 -2.43
N GLU A 415 10.02 15.67 -3.21
CA GLU A 415 9.65 16.90 -3.95
C GLU A 415 8.92 17.93 -3.06
N GLY A 416 9.45 18.17 -1.84
CA GLY A 416 8.92 19.15 -0.89
C GLY A 416 7.76 18.68 0.00
N HIS A 417 7.23 17.47 -0.20
CA HIS A 417 6.12 16.93 0.58
C HIS A 417 6.60 15.93 1.63
N PHE A 418 6.18 16.09 2.89
CA PHE A 418 6.48 15.17 3.97
C PHE A 418 5.82 13.80 3.74
N VAL A 419 6.61 12.72 3.83
CA VAL A 419 6.15 11.34 3.62
C VAL A 419 6.36 10.44 4.84
N GLY A 420 7.16 10.87 5.81
CA GLY A 420 7.48 10.11 7.01
C GLY A 420 8.84 10.49 7.59
N CYS A 421 9.32 9.72 8.56
CA CYS A 421 10.58 9.95 9.25
C CYS A 421 11.54 8.75 9.11
N LEU A 422 12.83 9.01 8.97
CA LEU A 422 13.88 8.00 8.89
C LEU A 422 14.62 7.86 10.24
N ASP A 423 14.25 6.83 11.00
CA ASP A 423 14.85 6.43 12.26
C ASP A 423 15.98 5.42 12.03
N GLY A 424 17.24 5.87 12.07
CA GLY A 424 18.41 5.07 11.74
C GLY A 424 18.39 4.61 10.27
N PHE A 425 18.10 3.32 10.05
CA PHE A 425 17.90 2.69 8.74
C PHE A 425 16.45 2.19 8.51
N ARG A 426 15.51 2.61 9.36
CA ARG A 426 14.10 2.25 9.28
C ARG A 426 13.28 3.48 8.92
N PHE A 427 12.56 3.37 7.82
CA PHE A 427 11.58 4.39 7.43
C PHE A 427 10.26 4.14 8.15
N LEU A 428 9.75 5.18 8.82
CA LEU A 428 8.47 5.22 9.51
C LEU A 428 7.54 6.11 8.68
N PRO A 429 6.54 5.54 7.98
CA PRO A 429 5.61 6.33 7.17
C PRO A 429 4.69 7.17 8.06
N ASP A 430 4.22 8.30 7.53
CA ASP A 430 3.22 9.16 8.18
C ASP A 430 1.86 8.43 8.36
N GLU A 431 1.21 8.61 9.52
CA GLU A 431 0.01 7.88 9.95
C GLU A 431 -1.23 8.15 9.09
N GLY A 432 -1.20 9.19 8.23
CA GLY A 432 -2.29 9.51 7.29
C GLY A 432 -2.46 8.55 6.10
N ASN A 433 -1.58 7.57 5.92
CA ASN A 433 -1.59 6.63 4.80
C ASN A 433 -1.91 5.19 5.26
N GLU A 434 -3.18 4.80 5.27
CA GLU A 434 -3.58 3.41 5.52
C GLU A 434 -3.82 2.62 4.20
N GLY A 435 -3.45 1.34 4.19
CA GLY A 435 -3.73 0.42 3.06
C GLY A 435 -2.61 0.31 2.01
N ASP A 436 -2.96 -0.06 0.77
CA ASP A 436 -1.97 -0.28 -0.32
C ASP A 436 -1.30 1.03 -0.82
N ALA A 437 -1.87 2.20 -0.49
CA ALA A 437 -1.22 3.50 -0.66
C ALA A 437 0.07 3.59 0.19
N ALA A 438 0.05 3.07 1.42
CA ALA A 438 1.22 2.98 2.28
C ALA A 438 2.34 2.15 1.65
N LYS A 439 1.99 1.03 0.98
CA LYS A 439 2.99 0.19 0.28
C LYS A 439 3.61 0.90 -0.92
N SER A 440 2.84 1.71 -1.63
CA SER A 440 3.33 2.48 -2.78
C SER A 440 4.23 3.63 -2.32
N VAL A 441 3.86 4.33 -1.24
CA VAL A 441 4.70 5.34 -0.58
C VAL A 441 5.99 4.70 -0.04
N MET A 442 5.90 3.53 0.58
CA MET A 442 7.07 2.75 1.04
C MET A 442 7.99 2.39 -0.12
N ALA A 443 7.46 1.96 -1.27
CA ALA A 443 8.27 1.64 -2.44
C ALA A 443 8.94 2.88 -3.06
N ALA A 444 8.23 4.01 -3.12
CA ALA A 444 8.76 5.29 -3.61
C ALA A 444 9.86 5.84 -2.67
N ALA A 445 9.58 5.86 -1.37
CA ALA A 445 10.55 6.23 -0.34
C ALA A 445 11.77 5.30 -0.40
N ALA A 446 11.59 4.00 -0.63
CA ALA A 446 12.69 3.05 -0.74
C ALA A 446 13.65 3.34 -1.90
N LEU A 447 13.11 3.71 -3.07
CA LEU A 447 13.93 4.10 -4.23
C LEU A 447 14.66 5.41 -3.98
N ALA A 448 13.97 6.41 -3.43
CA ALA A 448 14.52 7.74 -3.24
C ALA A 448 15.53 7.81 -2.07
N LEU A 449 15.35 6.99 -1.03
CA LEU A 449 16.25 6.92 0.14
C LEU A 449 17.50 6.07 -0.09
N ARG A 450 17.62 5.34 -1.21
CA ARG A 450 18.76 4.43 -1.45
C ARG A 450 20.11 5.13 -1.35
N GLY A 451 20.25 6.31 -1.96
CA GLY A 451 21.48 7.11 -1.92
C GLY A 451 21.82 7.62 -0.52
N GLU A 452 20.83 8.13 0.22
CA GLU A 452 21.02 8.60 1.60
C GLU A 452 21.34 7.45 2.55
N ILE A 453 20.73 6.28 2.36
CA ILE A 453 20.99 5.09 3.17
C ILE A 453 22.43 4.59 2.97
N ALA A 454 22.91 4.54 1.72
CA ALA A 454 24.29 4.20 1.42
C ALA A 454 25.26 5.20 2.10
N SER A 455 24.99 6.50 1.99
CA SER A 455 25.78 7.55 2.66
C SER A 455 25.77 7.41 4.20
N ARG A 456 24.62 7.09 4.80
CA ARG A 456 24.52 6.82 6.25
C ARG A 456 25.29 5.56 6.65
N ALA A 457 25.23 4.50 5.84
CA ALA A 457 25.97 3.27 6.08
C ALA A 457 27.49 3.51 6.04
N ASP A 458 27.96 4.31 5.09
CA ASP A 458 29.36 4.75 5.00
C ASP A 458 29.79 5.57 6.21
N ARG A 459 28.97 6.55 6.61
CA ARG A 459 29.22 7.37 7.80
C ARG A 459 29.30 6.50 9.05
N LEU A 460 28.33 5.60 9.29
CA LEU A 460 28.33 4.72 10.44
C LEU A 460 29.58 3.84 10.47
N ALA A 461 29.96 3.27 9.33
CA ALA A 461 31.12 2.39 9.22
C ALA A 461 32.44 3.09 9.57
N GLN A 462 32.55 4.39 9.31
CA GLN A 462 33.75 5.19 9.58
C GLN A 462 33.67 5.99 10.89
N ASP A 463 32.50 6.03 11.55
CA ASP A 463 32.31 6.84 12.74
C ASP A 463 33.08 6.29 13.96
N GLY A 464 33.40 7.15 14.91
CA GLY A 464 34.12 6.78 16.13
C GLY A 464 33.24 6.09 17.18
N ASP A 465 33.84 5.26 18.03
CA ASP A 465 33.14 4.45 19.05
C ASP A 465 32.30 5.26 20.04
N LYS A 466 32.65 6.54 20.26
CA LYS A 466 31.92 7.46 21.15
C LYS A 466 30.48 7.76 20.72
N ASN A 467 30.16 7.52 19.45
CA ASN A 467 28.83 7.79 18.88
C ASN A 467 27.88 6.59 18.97
N PHE A 468 28.35 5.49 19.57
CA PHE A 468 27.57 4.27 19.76
C PHE A 468 27.28 4.06 21.25
N CYS A 469 26.10 3.53 21.55
CA CYS A 469 25.71 3.22 22.92
C CYS A 469 24.80 2.00 22.98
N LEU A 470 24.69 1.39 24.16
CA LEU A 470 23.66 0.40 24.43
C LEU A 470 22.44 1.07 25.05
N SER A 471 21.26 0.77 24.53
CA SER A 471 19.98 1.24 25.07
C SER A 471 19.11 0.06 25.54
N PRO A 472 18.29 0.24 26.60
CA PRO A 472 17.41 -0.81 27.11
C PRO A 472 16.41 -1.27 26.06
N ASP A 473 16.06 -2.56 25.99
CA ASP A 473 14.94 -3.11 25.24
C ASP A 473 13.63 -3.03 26.03
N ALA A 474 12.54 -3.59 25.51
CA ALA A 474 11.25 -3.64 26.20
C ALA A 474 11.30 -4.42 27.53
N GLY A 475 12.25 -5.34 27.70
CA GLY A 475 12.50 -6.07 28.94
C GLY A 475 13.48 -5.35 29.89
N GLY A 476 13.93 -4.15 29.54
CA GLY A 476 14.85 -3.33 30.33
C GLY A 476 16.34 -3.68 30.15
N TRP A 477 16.70 -4.70 29.37
CA TRP A 477 18.09 -5.08 29.16
C TRP A 477 18.75 -4.21 28.10
N PRO A 478 20.03 -3.78 28.26
CA PRO A 478 20.75 -2.97 27.28
C PRO A 478 21.12 -3.76 26.00
N ARG A 479 20.11 -4.18 25.22
CA ARG A 479 20.23 -5.05 24.05
C ARG A 479 20.16 -4.31 22.72
N ARG A 480 19.78 -3.04 22.70
CA ARG A 480 19.73 -2.24 21.47
C ARG A 480 21.04 -1.49 21.32
N ILE A 481 21.53 -1.43 20.08
CA ILE A 481 22.74 -0.69 19.73
C ILE A 481 22.29 0.59 19.02
N GLY A 482 22.50 1.72 19.70
CA GLY A 482 22.21 3.05 19.17
C GLY A 482 23.43 3.65 18.48
N TRP A 483 23.20 4.46 17.44
CA TRP A 483 24.19 5.31 16.79
C TRP A 483 23.60 6.71 16.63
N ARG A 484 24.26 7.72 17.21
CA ARG A 484 23.82 9.14 17.20
C ARG A 484 22.35 9.34 17.63
N GLY A 485 21.87 8.53 18.57
CA GLY A 485 20.50 8.61 19.11
C GLY A 485 19.46 7.74 18.41
N ALA A 486 19.78 7.09 17.28
CA ALA A 486 18.88 6.17 16.58
C ALA A 486 19.28 4.70 16.76
N ASP A 487 18.31 3.79 16.85
CA ASP A 487 18.58 2.36 17.02
C ASP A 487 18.95 1.70 15.68
N VAL A 488 20.17 1.17 15.58
CA VAL A 488 20.73 0.59 14.34
C VAL A 488 21.00 -0.91 14.43
N GLY A 489 21.02 -1.47 15.64
CA GLY A 489 21.30 -2.88 15.87
C GLY A 489 20.67 -3.44 17.14
N ARG A 490 20.72 -4.76 17.28
CA ARG A 490 20.38 -5.47 18.51
C ARG A 490 21.36 -6.60 18.80
N ILE A 491 21.51 -6.91 20.07
CA ILE A 491 22.39 -7.98 20.56
C ILE A 491 21.65 -9.32 20.51
N LYS A 492 22.35 -10.36 20.05
CA LYS A 492 21.92 -11.76 20.09
C LYS A 492 23.02 -12.66 20.62
N ALA A 493 22.64 -13.87 21.03
CA ALA A 493 23.59 -14.92 21.36
C ALA A 493 24.54 -15.19 20.19
N SER A 494 25.79 -15.51 20.51
CA SER A 494 26.75 -15.93 19.48
C SER A 494 26.23 -17.19 18.79
N ARG A 495 26.43 -17.27 17.48
CA ARG A 495 26.19 -18.47 16.66
C ARG A 495 27.46 -19.27 16.45
N ASP A 496 28.59 -18.83 17.01
CA ASP A 496 29.81 -19.60 16.93
C ASP A 496 29.66 -20.92 17.70
N LEU A 497 30.34 -21.96 17.22
CA LEU A 497 30.40 -23.27 17.88
C LEU A 497 31.38 -23.28 19.06
N SER A 498 31.99 -22.12 19.40
CA SER A 498 33.02 -22.04 20.44
C SER A 498 32.43 -22.05 21.85
N GLY A 499 31.18 -21.64 22.00
CA GLY A 499 30.49 -21.60 23.29
C GLY A 499 31.04 -20.54 24.25
N ASP A 500 31.86 -19.58 23.78
CA ASP A 500 32.47 -18.57 24.63
C ASP A 500 31.40 -17.62 25.22
N VAL A 501 31.28 -17.65 26.55
CA VAL A 501 30.31 -16.85 27.32
C VAL A 501 30.57 -15.35 27.25
N LEU A 502 31.74 -14.93 26.78
CA LEU A 502 32.13 -13.52 26.65
C LEU A 502 31.81 -12.92 25.28
N ARG A 503 31.30 -13.72 24.34
CA ARG A 503 31.02 -13.26 22.96
C ARG A 503 29.54 -13.09 22.70
N LEU A 504 29.18 -11.97 22.09
CA LEU A 504 27.83 -11.63 21.65
C LEU A 504 27.86 -11.28 20.17
N ASN A 505 26.71 -11.44 19.50
CA ASN A 505 26.57 -11.06 18.10
C ASN A 505 25.73 -9.79 17.95
N ALA A 506 26.24 -8.83 17.18
CA ALA A 506 25.47 -7.68 16.72
C ALA A 506 24.63 -8.05 15.49
N GLN A 507 23.31 -7.91 15.59
CA GLN A 507 22.40 -8.01 14.47
C GLN A 507 21.94 -6.62 14.03
N VAL A 508 22.14 -6.30 12.75
CA VAL A 508 21.66 -5.06 12.14
C VAL A 508 20.12 -5.02 12.15
N LEU A 509 19.55 -3.88 12.53
CA LEU A 509 18.13 -3.59 12.36
C LEU A 509 17.93 -3.00 10.97
N SER A 510 17.33 -3.78 10.05
CA SER A 510 17.11 -3.34 8.67
C SER A 510 15.62 -3.24 8.34
N GLY A 511 15.16 -2.05 7.95
CA GLY A 511 13.77 -1.79 7.53
C GLY A 511 13.45 -2.15 6.07
N GLY A 512 14.04 -3.22 5.52
CA GLY A 512 13.85 -3.60 4.11
C GLY A 512 14.60 -2.73 3.07
N LEU A 513 15.14 -1.58 3.49
CA LEU A 513 15.82 -0.61 2.62
C LEU A 513 17.32 -0.82 2.45
N LEU A 514 17.96 -1.61 3.32
CA LEU A 514 19.40 -1.87 3.29
C LEU A 514 19.75 -2.99 2.31
N GLU A 515 20.60 -2.67 1.34
CA GLU A 515 21.22 -3.63 0.42
C GLU A 515 22.24 -4.53 1.14
N THR A 516 22.55 -5.68 0.54
CA THR A 516 23.44 -6.69 1.13
C THR A 516 24.84 -6.16 1.47
N PRO A 517 25.53 -5.38 0.59
CA PRO A 517 26.86 -4.84 0.89
C PRO A 517 26.86 -3.89 2.09
N ASP A 518 25.89 -2.97 2.15
CA ASP A 518 25.76 -1.99 3.23
C ASP A 518 25.43 -2.67 4.56
N ARG A 519 24.54 -3.66 4.52
CA ARG A 519 24.18 -4.46 5.70
C ARG A 519 25.40 -5.16 6.28
N GLU A 520 26.24 -5.76 5.43
CA GLU A 520 27.44 -6.46 5.88
C GLU A 520 28.47 -5.48 6.46
N LYS A 521 28.65 -4.33 5.82
CA LYS A 521 29.51 -3.25 6.31
C LYS A 521 29.09 -2.75 7.71
N ILE A 522 27.80 -2.49 7.89
CA ILE A 522 27.23 -2.09 9.19
C ILE A 522 27.42 -3.21 10.21
N ARG A 523 27.14 -4.47 9.85
CA ARG A 523 27.29 -5.63 10.73
C ARG A 523 28.71 -5.74 11.26
N VAL A 524 29.72 -5.63 10.38
CA VAL A 524 31.14 -5.69 10.76
C VAL A 524 31.49 -4.55 11.73
N ARG A 525 31.03 -3.32 11.45
CA ARG A 525 31.30 -2.17 12.33
C ARG A 525 30.64 -2.32 13.70
N LEU A 526 29.37 -2.72 13.75
CA LEU A 526 28.63 -2.92 15.00
C LEU A 526 29.24 -4.05 15.83
N GLN A 527 29.68 -5.14 15.19
CA GLN A 527 30.37 -6.23 15.87
C GLN A 527 31.71 -5.77 16.46
N ALA A 528 32.53 -5.05 15.68
CA ALA A 528 33.81 -4.52 16.14
C ALA A 528 33.64 -3.57 17.35
N TRP A 529 32.62 -2.71 17.30
CA TRP A 529 32.28 -1.84 18.44
C TRP A 529 31.83 -2.65 19.66
N LEU A 530 30.93 -3.63 19.49
CA LEU A 530 30.40 -4.45 20.57
C LEU A 530 31.52 -5.23 21.27
N ASP A 531 32.42 -5.86 20.50
CA ASP A 531 33.58 -6.57 21.02
C ASP A 531 34.52 -5.64 21.78
N GLY A 532 34.76 -4.43 21.25
CA GLY A 532 35.54 -3.38 21.91
C GLY A 532 34.90 -2.92 23.23
N HIS A 533 33.60 -2.69 23.24
CA HIS A 533 32.84 -2.27 24.42
C HIS A 533 32.86 -3.35 25.52
N ILE A 534 32.67 -4.62 25.14
CA ILE A 534 32.73 -5.75 26.07
C ILE A 534 34.15 -5.88 26.65
N ARG A 535 35.19 -5.78 25.82
CA ARG A 535 36.59 -5.79 26.28
C ARG A 535 36.92 -4.61 27.18
N GLN A 536 36.39 -3.42 26.91
CA GLN A 536 36.63 -2.25 27.74
C GLN A 536 36.06 -2.43 29.16
N ILE A 537 34.85 -3.00 29.28
CA ILE A 537 34.17 -3.16 30.57
C ILE A 537 34.66 -4.41 31.31
N LEU A 538 34.86 -5.53 30.60
CA LEU A 538 35.28 -6.82 31.17
C LEU A 538 36.76 -7.14 30.91
N GLY A 539 37.58 -6.12 30.66
CA GLY A 539 39.00 -6.22 30.32
C GLY A 539 39.80 -7.24 31.15
N PRO A 540 39.67 -7.27 32.49
CA PRO A 540 40.37 -8.24 33.33
C PRO A 540 40.15 -9.70 32.93
N LEU A 541 38.98 -10.07 32.39
CA LEU A 541 38.71 -11.44 31.93
C LEU A 541 39.46 -11.77 30.63
N PHE A 542 39.57 -10.82 29.72
CA PHE A 542 40.28 -11.00 28.45
C PHE A 542 41.79 -10.98 28.66
N GLU A 543 42.30 -10.02 29.42
CA GLU A 543 43.72 -9.86 29.73
C GLU A 543 44.25 -11.09 30.48
N ALA A 544 43.52 -11.58 31.48
CA ALA A 544 43.92 -12.77 32.23
C ALA A 544 43.95 -14.03 31.35
N ARG A 545 43.01 -14.19 30.40
CA ARG A 545 42.98 -15.34 29.47
C ARG A 545 44.13 -15.31 28.44
N ALA A 546 44.73 -14.15 28.18
CA ALA A 546 45.81 -13.98 27.19
C ALA A 546 47.22 -14.28 27.74
N ILE A 547 47.39 -14.33 29.06
CA ILE A 547 48.69 -14.57 29.70
C ILE A 547 48.95 -16.08 29.79
N ASP A 548 50.16 -16.52 29.43
CA ASP A 548 50.57 -17.90 29.69
C ASP A 548 50.88 -18.09 31.19
N MET A 549 50.18 -19.03 31.82
CA MET A 549 50.22 -19.24 33.28
C MET A 549 50.36 -20.72 33.63
N ALA A 550 50.93 -21.00 34.81
CA ALA A 550 50.99 -22.35 35.37
C ALA A 550 49.59 -22.98 35.54
N GLY A 551 49.51 -24.31 35.42
CA GLY A 551 48.27 -25.08 35.35
C GLY A 551 47.18 -24.68 36.37
N PRO A 552 47.46 -24.63 37.69
CA PRO A 552 46.47 -24.27 38.68
C PRO A 552 45.91 -22.84 38.54
N VAL A 553 46.76 -21.88 38.17
CA VAL A 553 46.36 -20.48 37.94
C VAL A 553 45.52 -20.37 36.67
N ARG A 554 45.97 -21.01 35.57
CA ARG A 554 45.25 -21.08 34.30
C ARG A 554 43.86 -21.68 34.47
N GLY A 555 43.73 -22.75 35.27
CA GLY A 555 42.45 -23.38 35.58
C GLY A 555 41.48 -22.44 36.31
N ILE A 556 41.96 -21.67 37.29
CA ILE A 556 41.14 -20.68 38.01
C ILE A 556 40.69 -19.56 37.07
N VAL A 557 41.60 -19.00 36.27
CA VAL A 557 41.28 -17.94 35.29
C VAL A 557 40.26 -18.43 34.27
N PHE A 558 40.42 -19.66 33.77
CA PHE A 558 39.49 -20.28 32.83
C PHE A 558 38.09 -20.38 33.43
N GLN A 559 37.96 -20.98 34.62
CA GLN A 559 36.67 -21.13 35.30
C GLN A 559 36.03 -19.80 35.69
N LEU A 560 36.82 -18.81 36.10
CA LEU A 560 36.33 -17.45 36.33
C LEU A 560 35.78 -16.85 35.03
N GLY A 561 36.47 -17.04 33.90
CA GLY A 561 35.97 -16.57 32.60
C GLY A 561 34.63 -17.23 32.22
N GLU A 562 34.50 -18.54 32.41
CA GLU A 562 33.25 -19.29 32.14
C GLU A 562 32.09 -18.85 33.02
N ASN A 563 32.38 -18.31 34.21
CA ASN A 563 31.38 -17.85 35.18
C ASN A 563 31.36 -16.32 35.32
N LEU A 564 31.76 -15.63 34.25
CA LEU A 564 31.67 -14.16 34.12
C LEU A 564 32.39 -13.38 35.24
N GLY A 565 33.41 -13.98 35.87
CA GLY A 565 34.33 -13.32 36.78
C GLY A 565 34.09 -13.56 38.26
N SER A 566 33.19 -14.45 38.67
CA SER A 566 33.05 -14.86 40.08
C SER A 566 32.56 -16.29 40.28
N LEU A 567 33.08 -16.93 41.33
CA LEU A 567 32.73 -18.29 41.73
C LEU A 567 32.76 -18.46 43.26
N ASP A 568 31.98 -19.41 43.79
CA ASP A 568 32.15 -19.90 45.16
C ASP A 568 33.56 -20.51 45.30
N ARG A 569 34.26 -20.14 46.37
CA ARG A 569 35.60 -20.67 46.68
C ARG A 569 35.63 -22.19 46.70
N LYS A 570 34.55 -22.84 47.15
CA LYS A 570 34.45 -24.31 47.24
C LYS A 570 34.58 -24.98 45.87
N ALA A 571 34.08 -24.36 44.81
CA ALA A 571 34.18 -24.89 43.45
C ALA A 571 35.64 -24.98 42.96
N LEU A 572 36.52 -24.12 43.52
CA LEU A 572 37.93 -24.00 43.16
C LEU A 572 38.86 -24.65 44.20
N GLY A 573 38.34 -25.47 45.12
CA GLY A 573 39.11 -25.98 46.26
C GLY A 573 40.41 -26.69 45.86
N ALA A 574 40.33 -27.64 44.92
CA ALA A 574 41.49 -28.41 44.45
C ALA A 574 42.56 -27.51 43.80
N GLN A 575 42.14 -26.54 42.99
CA GLN A 575 43.04 -25.60 42.32
C GLN A 575 43.69 -24.66 43.33
N ILE A 576 42.92 -24.16 44.32
CA ILE A 576 43.43 -23.27 45.36
C ILE A 576 44.41 -23.97 46.30
N ASP A 577 44.17 -25.24 46.62
CA ASP A 577 45.07 -26.05 47.46
C ASP A 577 46.39 -26.37 46.73
N ALA A 578 46.34 -26.47 45.40
CA ALA A 578 47.52 -26.63 44.54
C ALA A 578 48.30 -25.32 44.26
N LEU A 579 47.80 -24.16 44.69
CA LEU A 579 48.48 -22.87 44.48
C LEU A 579 49.66 -22.67 45.45
N ASP A 580 50.83 -22.44 44.87
CA ASP A 580 52.02 -21.97 45.58
C ASP A 580 51.99 -20.45 45.83
N LYS A 581 53.04 -19.91 46.48
CA LYS A 581 53.14 -18.48 46.79
C LYS A 581 53.23 -17.62 45.52
N ALA A 582 53.86 -18.12 44.47
CA ALA A 582 53.99 -17.43 43.19
C ALA A 582 52.64 -17.33 42.47
N GLY A 583 51.90 -18.43 42.34
CA GLY A 583 50.58 -18.44 41.71
C GLY A 583 49.55 -17.55 42.43
N ARG A 584 49.60 -17.49 43.76
CA ARG A 584 48.77 -16.53 44.54
C ARG A 584 49.14 -15.08 44.28
N LYS A 585 50.42 -14.79 44.04
CA LYS A 585 50.88 -13.45 43.66
C LYS A 585 50.37 -13.11 42.25
N THR A 586 50.53 -14.02 41.29
CA THR A 586 50.03 -13.84 39.91
C THR A 586 48.54 -13.52 39.87
N LEU A 587 47.70 -14.28 40.60
CA LEU A 587 46.26 -14.02 40.68
C LEU A 587 45.95 -12.63 41.26
N ARG A 588 46.73 -12.16 42.23
CA ARG A 588 46.56 -10.82 42.80
C ARG A 588 46.96 -9.73 41.80
N ASP A 589 48.05 -9.93 41.08
CA ASP A 589 48.60 -8.97 40.12
C ASP A 589 47.64 -8.77 38.93
N ILE A 590 46.92 -9.82 38.51
CA ILE A 590 45.85 -9.73 37.50
C ILE A 590 44.49 -9.26 38.09
N GLY A 591 44.42 -8.95 39.39
CA GLY A 591 43.23 -8.39 40.03
C GLY A 591 42.21 -9.41 40.55
N VAL A 592 42.52 -10.71 40.60
CA VAL A 592 41.67 -11.73 41.24
C VAL A 592 41.84 -11.68 42.76
N ARG A 593 40.71 -11.58 43.47
CA ARG A 593 40.66 -11.71 44.92
C ARG A 593 40.24 -13.11 45.32
N ILE A 594 41.13 -13.83 46.00
CA ILE A 594 40.81 -15.09 46.67
C ILE A 594 40.29 -14.78 48.08
N GLY A 595 38.97 -14.74 48.22
CA GLY A 595 38.27 -14.57 49.49
C GLY A 595 38.13 -15.87 50.28
N ARG A 596 37.43 -15.78 51.42
CA ARG A 596 37.08 -16.92 52.26
C ARG A 596 35.88 -17.69 51.72
N HIS A 597 34.96 -17.01 51.04
CA HIS A 597 33.72 -17.56 50.51
C HIS A 597 33.66 -17.52 48.99
N ALA A 598 34.31 -16.54 48.34
CA ALA A 598 34.31 -16.43 46.89
C ALA A 598 35.68 -16.11 46.30
N VAL A 599 35.86 -16.46 45.03
CA VAL A 599 36.96 -15.98 44.18
C VAL A 599 36.36 -15.12 43.08
N PHE A 600 36.80 -13.87 42.97
CA PHE A 600 36.19 -12.92 42.03
C PHE A 600 37.13 -11.76 41.67
N TYR A 601 36.77 -11.03 40.62
CA TYR A 601 37.40 -9.75 40.27
C TYR A 601 36.64 -8.58 40.93
N PRO A 602 37.25 -7.83 41.87
CA PRO A 602 36.58 -6.69 42.51
C PRO A 602 36.20 -5.57 41.53
N SER A 603 37.00 -5.37 40.47
CA SER A 603 36.72 -4.39 39.42
C SER A 603 35.43 -4.70 38.64
N LEU A 604 35.03 -5.98 38.57
CA LEU A 604 33.83 -6.44 37.87
C LEU A 604 32.55 -6.40 38.75
N LEU A 605 32.63 -5.84 39.95
CA LEU A 605 31.48 -5.53 40.81
C LEU A 605 30.94 -4.11 40.60
N LYS A 606 31.55 -3.33 39.70
CA LYS A 606 31.05 -2.00 39.32
C LYS A 606 29.74 -2.13 38.54
N PRO A 607 28.80 -1.14 38.63
CA PRO A 607 27.48 -1.23 38.00
C PRO A 607 27.48 -1.60 36.51
N ALA A 608 28.36 -0.97 35.71
CA ALA A 608 28.46 -1.25 34.28
C ALA A 608 28.90 -2.70 33.98
N ALA A 609 29.86 -3.22 34.74
CA ALA A 609 30.32 -4.61 34.59
C ALA A 609 29.25 -5.60 35.04
N GLN A 610 28.54 -5.34 36.15
CA GLN A 610 27.44 -6.20 36.59
C GLN A 610 26.31 -6.25 35.57
N SER A 611 25.92 -5.09 35.01
CA SER A 611 24.88 -5.02 33.99
C SER A 611 25.26 -5.81 32.73
N LEU A 612 26.51 -5.68 32.26
CA LEU A 612 26.99 -6.41 31.09
C LEU A 612 27.12 -7.92 31.34
N ARG A 613 27.58 -8.33 32.52
CA ARG A 613 27.63 -9.74 32.93
C ARG A 613 26.23 -10.35 33.00
N GLY A 614 25.26 -9.62 33.55
CA GLY A 614 23.86 -10.03 33.54
C GLY A 614 23.34 -10.21 32.12
N LEU A 615 23.65 -9.28 31.22
CA LEU A 615 23.26 -9.38 29.81
C LEU A 615 23.85 -10.63 29.14
N LEU A 616 25.15 -10.87 29.29
CA LEU A 616 25.83 -12.06 28.75
C LEU A 616 25.16 -13.35 29.26
N TRP A 617 24.90 -13.42 30.57
CA TRP A 617 24.26 -14.58 31.17
C TRP A 617 22.86 -14.84 30.61
N VAL A 618 22.01 -13.81 30.56
CA VAL A 618 20.63 -13.96 30.09
C VAL A 618 20.57 -14.34 28.62
N VAL A 619 21.44 -13.76 27.81
CA VAL A 619 21.51 -14.06 26.37
C VAL A 619 21.95 -15.50 26.14
N HIS A 620 22.93 -16.02 26.88
CA HIS A 620 23.42 -17.38 26.71
C HIS A 620 22.53 -18.44 27.37
N ALA A 621 21.90 -18.12 28.50
CA ALA A 621 20.96 -19.01 29.19
C ALA A 621 19.57 -19.05 28.52
N GLY A 622 19.30 -18.18 27.54
CA GLY A 622 17.97 -18.05 26.92
C GLY A 622 16.88 -17.58 27.88
N ALA A 623 17.25 -16.91 28.97
CA ALA A 623 16.36 -16.59 30.09
C ALA A 623 15.63 -15.25 29.90
N GLU A 624 14.98 -15.05 28.74
CA GLU A 624 14.46 -13.74 28.30
C GLU A 624 13.41 -13.10 29.22
N GLY A 625 12.78 -13.85 30.12
CA GLY A 625 11.79 -13.35 31.08
C GLY A 625 12.35 -12.72 32.36
N LEU A 626 13.67 -12.76 32.58
CA LEU A 626 14.29 -12.15 33.76
C LEU A 626 14.54 -10.66 33.55
N ALA A 627 14.25 -9.84 34.55
CA ALA A 627 14.55 -8.40 34.53
C ALA A 627 15.99 -8.10 34.97
N PRO A 628 16.61 -7.00 34.51
CA PRO A 628 17.91 -6.55 35.00
C PRO A 628 17.88 -6.24 36.50
N LEU A 629 19.00 -6.54 37.20
CA LEU A 629 19.12 -6.20 38.61
C LEU A 629 19.28 -4.69 38.82
N PRO A 630 18.72 -4.12 39.90
CA PRO A 630 18.94 -2.72 40.26
C PRO A 630 20.43 -2.43 40.46
N GLN A 631 20.93 -1.40 39.79
CA GLN A 631 22.35 -1.04 39.81
C GLN A 631 22.81 -0.45 41.15
N GLY A 632 24.07 -0.69 41.51
CA GLY A 632 24.72 -0.08 42.68
C GLY A 632 24.28 -0.60 44.05
N ARG A 633 23.33 -1.54 44.11
CA ARG A 633 22.87 -2.16 45.36
C ARG A 633 23.92 -3.11 45.94
N VAL A 634 24.06 -3.09 47.25
CA VAL A 634 24.90 -4.03 48.01
C VAL A 634 24.15 -5.31 48.37
N SER A 635 22.83 -5.20 48.60
CA SER A 635 21.92 -6.31 48.89
C SER A 635 20.65 -6.19 48.07
N LEU A 636 20.10 -7.35 47.71
CA LEU A 636 18.91 -7.49 46.88
C LEU A 636 18.01 -8.57 47.48
N LYS A 637 16.69 -8.32 47.51
CA LYS A 637 15.72 -9.39 47.76
C LYS A 637 15.53 -10.19 46.48
N ILE A 638 15.53 -11.51 46.60
CA ILE A 638 15.28 -12.40 45.48
C ILE A 638 13.79 -12.35 45.17
N VAL A 639 13.46 -12.13 43.89
CA VAL A 639 12.09 -12.03 43.40
C VAL A 639 11.78 -13.24 42.51
N GLY A 640 10.68 -13.93 42.80
CA GLY A 640 10.22 -15.10 42.04
C GLY A 640 11.20 -16.28 42.08
N ASP A 641 11.08 -17.18 41.10
CA ASP A 641 11.92 -18.39 40.95
C ASP A 641 13.23 -18.11 40.18
N CYS A 642 13.85 -16.95 40.41
CA CYS A 642 15.07 -16.57 39.71
C CYS A 642 16.26 -17.46 40.13
N PRO A 643 16.99 -18.10 39.19
CA PRO A 643 18.09 -19.00 39.52
C PRO A 643 19.23 -18.31 40.27
N ALA A 644 19.81 -18.98 41.27
CA ALA A 644 20.97 -18.46 42.00
C ALA A 644 22.15 -18.10 41.07
N ALA A 645 22.35 -18.90 40.01
CA ALA A 645 23.37 -18.68 38.99
C ALA A 645 23.28 -17.29 38.32
N PHE A 646 22.09 -16.69 38.19
CA PHE A 646 21.91 -15.34 37.63
C PHE A 646 22.50 -14.26 38.55
N TYR A 647 22.32 -14.40 39.86
CA TYR A 647 22.89 -13.50 40.86
C TYR A 647 24.42 -13.69 40.98
N GLU A 648 24.87 -14.94 40.97
CA GLU A 648 26.28 -15.31 41.03
C GLU A 648 27.06 -14.80 39.82
N ALA A 649 26.49 -14.93 38.62
CA ALA A 649 27.05 -14.38 37.39
C ALA A 649 27.26 -12.86 37.43
N GLN A 650 26.52 -12.14 38.27
CA GLN A 650 26.62 -10.68 38.47
C GLN A 650 27.40 -10.29 39.74
N GLY A 651 28.02 -11.26 40.43
CA GLY A 651 28.85 -11.00 41.61
C GLY A 651 28.06 -10.82 42.90
N PHE A 652 26.94 -11.54 43.05
CA PHE A 652 26.19 -11.67 44.30
C PHE A 652 26.21 -13.13 44.79
N ALA A 653 26.25 -13.35 46.10
CA ALA A 653 26.00 -14.66 46.69
C ALA A 653 24.59 -14.71 47.29
N VAL A 654 23.91 -15.84 47.09
CA VAL A 654 22.52 -16.05 47.52
C VAL A 654 22.48 -16.70 48.92
N PHE A 655 21.67 -16.10 49.80
CA PHE A 655 21.42 -16.52 51.18
C PHE A 655 19.91 -16.50 51.47
N GLY A 656 19.23 -17.63 51.25
CA GLY A 656 17.77 -17.70 51.41
C GLY A 656 17.06 -16.77 50.43
N ALA A 657 16.31 -15.79 50.94
CA ALA A 657 15.58 -14.81 50.14
C ALA A 657 16.40 -13.54 49.79
N LEU A 658 17.69 -13.51 50.11
CA LEU A 658 18.57 -12.35 49.89
C LEU A 658 19.79 -12.71 49.04
N ALA A 659 20.22 -11.77 48.21
CA ALA A 659 21.48 -11.82 47.48
C ALA A 659 22.38 -10.67 47.93
N LEU A 660 23.63 -10.96 48.33
CA LEU A 660 24.58 -9.98 48.85
C LEU A 660 25.83 -9.91 47.96
N ARG A 661 26.28 -8.70 47.63
CA ARG A 661 27.44 -8.50 46.74
C ARG A 661 28.72 -9.08 47.36
N LEU A 662 29.55 -9.73 46.55
CA LEU A 662 30.67 -10.55 47.04
C LEU A 662 31.70 -9.80 47.90
N ASP A 663 31.96 -8.53 47.61
CA ASP A 663 32.83 -7.69 48.44
C ASP A 663 32.25 -7.48 49.85
N MET A 664 30.93 -7.32 49.97
CA MET A 664 30.24 -7.22 51.25
C MET A 664 30.17 -8.56 51.97
N VAL A 665 29.99 -9.66 51.25
CA VAL A 665 30.06 -11.02 51.81
C VAL A 665 31.41 -11.24 52.51
N GLU A 666 32.52 -10.91 51.84
CA GLU A 666 33.86 -11.06 52.40
C GLU A 666 34.12 -10.12 53.60
N ARG A 667 33.65 -8.87 53.53
CA ARG A 667 33.75 -7.91 54.65
C ARG A 667 32.94 -8.37 55.87
N LEU A 668 31.71 -8.82 55.64
CA LEU A 668 30.80 -9.31 56.67
C LEU A 668 31.37 -10.59 57.29
N ALA A 669 31.86 -11.53 56.49
CA ALA A 669 32.51 -12.74 56.98
C ALA A 669 33.74 -12.44 57.83
N ALA A 670 34.55 -11.44 57.46
CA ALA A 670 35.70 -11.00 58.24
C ALA A 670 35.30 -10.38 59.60
N LYS A 671 34.30 -9.50 59.62
CA LYS A 671 33.77 -8.92 60.87
C LYS A 671 33.12 -9.96 61.77
N ALA A 672 32.28 -10.83 61.21
CA ALA A 672 31.67 -11.94 61.93
C ALA A 672 32.74 -12.88 62.51
N TRP A 673 33.84 -13.08 61.78
CA TRP A 673 34.96 -13.88 62.28
C TRP A 673 35.66 -13.21 63.46
N ALA A 674 35.92 -11.90 63.40
CA ALA A 674 36.51 -11.14 64.50
C ALA A 674 35.61 -11.12 65.76
N LEU A 675 34.29 -11.04 65.58
CA LEU A 675 33.33 -11.15 66.69
C LEU A 675 33.33 -12.56 67.28
N SER A 676 33.30 -13.59 66.44
CA SER A 676 33.32 -14.99 66.88
C SER A 676 34.62 -15.41 67.57
N ALA A 677 35.73 -14.69 67.32
CA ALA A 677 37.00 -14.92 67.98
C ALA A 677 36.95 -14.54 69.47
N LYS A 678 36.05 -13.62 69.86
CA LYS A 678 35.81 -13.22 71.26
C LYS A 678 34.81 -14.12 72.00
N GLY A 679 34.17 -15.06 71.31
CA GLY A 679 33.15 -15.96 71.85
C GLY A 679 31.84 -15.94 71.05
N PRO A 680 30.82 -16.72 71.44
CA PRO A 680 29.49 -16.66 70.81
C PRO A 680 28.86 -15.28 70.96
N PHE A 681 28.43 -14.66 69.87
CA PHE A 681 27.87 -13.30 69.87
C PHE A 681 26.37 -13.30 69.52
N ALA A 682 25.61 -12.36 70.08
CA ALA A 682 24.19 -12.16 69.76
C ALA A 682 24.00 -11.03 68.74
N LEU A 683 22.90 -11.05 67.99
CA LEU A 683 22.56 -9.98 67.03
C LEU A 683 22.15 -8.65 67.69
N THR A 684 22.00 -8.64 69.02
CA THR A 684 21.66 -7.46 69.84
C THR A 684 22.88 -6.76 70.45
N ALA A 685 24.10 -7.28 70.26
CA ALA A 685 25.32 -6.68 70.79
C ALA A 685 25.87 -5.55 69.88
N ASP A 686 26.64 -4.62 70.44
CA ASP A 686 27.16 -3.40 69.76
C ASP A 686 28.01 -3.63 68.48
N GLY A 687 28.34 -4.87 68.12
CA GLY A 687 28.98 -5.22 66.85
C GLY A 687 28.05 -5.80 65.78
N ALA A 688 26.83 -6.20 66.15
CA ALA A 688 25.88 -6.83 65.23
C ALA A 688 25.03 -5.81 64.46
N LEU A 689 24.83 -4.61 65.02
CA LEU A 689 24.24 -3.49 64.29
C LEU A 689 25.06 -3.13 63.05
N GLU A 690 26.40 -3.18 63.16
CA GLU A 690 27.29 -2.98 62.01
C GLU A 690 27.18 -4.10 60.97
N LEU A 691 26.95 -5.36 61.38
CA LEU A 691 26.71 -6.46 60.44
C LEU A 691 25.41 -6.23 59.66
N MET A 692 24.33 -5.86 60.36
CA MET A 692 23.03 -5.55 59.76
C MET A 692 23.10 -4.34 58.83
N SER A 693 23.84 -3.29 59.22
CA SER A 693 24.10 -2.12 58.38
C SER A 693 24.87 -2.47 57.10
N LEU A 694 25.90 -3.32 57.18
CA LEU A 694 26.68 -3.75 56.01
C LEU A 694 25.87 -4.59 55.01
N ALA A 695 24.96 -5.42 55.50
CA ALA A 695 24.08 -6.23 54.65
C ALA A 695 22.80 -5.48 54.23
N GLY A 696 22.47 -4.36 54.87
CA GLY A 696 21.18 -3.68 54.70
C GLY A 696 20.00 -4.61 55.02
N SER A 697 20.13 -5.45 56.06
CA SER A 697 19.17 -6.52 56.37
C SER A 697 18.69 -6.46 57.82
N GLY A 698 17.50 -7.03 58.08
CA GLY A 698 17.00 -7.20 59.44
C GLY A 698 17.68 -8.34 60.21
N PRO A 699 17.30 -8.56 61.48
CA PRO A 699 17.88 -9.61 62.33
C PRO A 699 17.65 -11.03 61.79
N ASP A 700 16.44 -11.31 61.27
CA ASP A 700 16.08 -12.64 60.75
C ASP A 700 16.88 -12.99 59.49
N ASP A 701 16.95 -12.04 58.57
CA ASP A 701 17.76 -12.12 57.35
C ASP A 701 19.26 -12.31 57.67
N MET A 702 19.76 -11.60 58.68
CA MET A 702 21.16 -11.74 59.13
C MET A 702 21.44 -13.12 59.70
N ALA A 703 20.48 -13.73 60.40
CA ALA A 703 20.62 -15.10 60.89
C ALA A 703 20.79 -16.10 59.74
N VAL A 704 20.04 -15.91 58.64
CA VAL A 704 20.15 -16.72 57.42
C VAL A 704 21.51 -16.52 56.74
N ILE A 705 21.98 -15.28 56.61
CA ILE A 705 23.30 -14.96 56.04
C ILE A 705 24.42 -15.63 56.87
N LEU A 706 24.40 -15.47 58.20
CA LEU A 706 25.40 -16.07 59.08
C LEU A 706 25.39 -17.61 59.03
N LYS A 707 24.21 -18.23 58.93
CA LYS A 707 24.08 -19.68 58.72
C LYS A 707 24.71 -20.11 57.39
N GLY A 708 24.48 -19.36 56.30
CA GLY A 708 25.09 -19.61 54.99
C GLY A 708 26.60 -19.42 54.97
N LEU A 709 27.14 -18.50 55.79
CA LEU A 709 28.58 -18.33 56.02
C LEU A 709 29.19 -19.43 56.92
N GLY A 710 28.39 -20.38 57.41
CA GLY A 710 28.86 -21.55 58.16
C GLY A 710 28.87 -21.38 59.68
N TYR A 711 28.18 -20.39 60.23
CA TYR A 711 27.97 -20.25 61.68
C TYR A 711 26.81 -21.13 62.17
N LYS A 712 26.91 -21.64 63.40
CA LYS A 712 25.83 -22.38 64.07
C LYS A 712 25.06 -21.43 64.98
N ILE A 713 23.75 -21.63 65.02
CA ILE A 713 22.83 -20.93 65.93
C ILE A 713 22.74 -21.75 67.22
N LYS A 714 22.99 -21.13 68.37
CA LYS A 714 22.87 -21.73 69.70
C LYS A 714 22.10 -20.75 70.60
N GLY A 715 20.76 -20.90 70.64
CA GLY A 715 19.88 -19.89 71.24
C GLY A 715 19.95 -18.56 70.45
N PRO A 716 20.00 -17.39 71.11
CA PRO A 716 20.13 -16.09 70.44
C PRO A 716 21.56 -15.76 70.00
N ARG A 717 22.50 -16.72 70.10
CA ARG A 717 23.94 -16.50 69.83
C ARG A 717 24.45 -17.34 68.66
N PHE A 718 25.42 -16.79 67.95
CA PHE A 718 26.09 -17.38 66.80
C PHE A 718 27.51 -17.80 67.18
N GLU A 719 27.86 -19.06 66.92
CA GLU A 719 29.19 -19.60 67.15
C GLU A 719 29.77 -20.24 65.89
N ARG A 720 31.10 -20.16 65.74
CA ARG A 720 31.78 -20.71 64.58
C ARG A 720 31.77 -22.24 64.63
N ARG A 721 31.42 -22.89 63.50
CA ARG A 721 31.65 -24.34 63.33
C ARG A 721 33.15 -24.62 63.36
N ARG A 722 33.69 -25.18 64.45
CA ARG A 722 35.07 -25.70 64.47
C ARG A 722 35.14 -26.89 63.53
N ALA A 723 35.96 -26.81 62.47
CA ALA A 723 36.30 -27.97 61.67
C ALA A 723 37.01 -28.99 62.59
N LYS A 724 36.51 -30.23 62.65
CA LYS A 724 37.28 -31.33 63.26
C LYS A 724 38.54 -31.48 62.41
N ARG A 725 39.72 -31.30 63.02
CA ARG A 725 41.00 -31.66 62.40
C ARG A 725 40.87 -33.11 61.92
N PRO A 726 41.14 -33.44 60.65
CA PRO A 726 41.28 -34.85 60.27
C PRO A 726 42.38 -35.44 61.16
N ALA A 727 42.13 -36.63 61.72
CA ALA A 727 43.16 -37.35 62.45
C ALA A 727 44.37 -37.54 61.50
N PRO A 728 45.61 -37.41 62.00
CA PRO A 728 46.78 -37.67 61.15
C PRO A 728 46.63 -39.08 60.56
N PRO A 729 46.97 -39.28 59.26
CA PRO A 729 46.87 -40.60 58.66
C PRO A 729 47.70 -41.57 59.51
N LYS A 730 47.08 -42.68 59.93
CA LYS A 730 47.82 -43.79 60.56
C LYS A 730 48.94 -44.18 59.60
N LYS A 731 50.20 -44.07 60.05
CA LYS A 731 51.35 -44.64 59.33
C LYS A 731 51.06 -46.11 59.07
N THR A 732 50.72 -46.46 57.84
CA THR A 732 50.76 -47.86 57.39
C THR A 732 52.22 -48.29 57.42
N LYS A 733 52.53 -49.32 58.21
CA LYS A 733 53.84 -49.97 58.17
C LYS A 733 54.08 -50.46 56.73
N SER A 734 55.22 -50.10 56.16
CA SER A 734 55.68 -50.67 54.88
C SER A 734 55.72 -52.21 54.99
N PRO A 735 55.26 -52.96 53.97
CA PRO A 735 55.45 -54.40 53.94
C PRO A 735 56.95 -54.74 53.89
N ALA A 736 57.32 -55.90 54.44
CA ALA A 736 58.69 -56.42 54.42
C ALA A 736 59.19 -56.62 52.97
N LYS A 737 60.51 -56.55 52.79
CA LYS A 737 61.24 -56.52 51.50
C LYS A 737 61.03 -57.74 50.59
N ASP A 738 60.39 -58.82 51.05
CA ASP A 738 60.25 -60.08 50.30
C ASP A 738 58.80 -60.39 49.86
N SER A 739 57.96 -59.37 49.71
CA SER A 739 56.61 -59.52 49.13
C SER A 739 56.67 -59.61 47.59
N PRO A 740 55.89 -60.50 46.94
CA PRO A 740 55.80 -60.59 45.47
C PRO A 740 55.37 -59.29 44.77
N PHE A 741 54.85 -58.32 45.53
CA PHE A 741 54.36 -57.04 45.04
C PHE A 741 55.41 -55.91 45.07
N ALA A 742 56.65 -56.17 45.51
CA ALA A 742 57.72 -55.16 45.51
C ALA A 742 58.09 -54.68 44.09
N LYS A 743 58.00 -55.57 43.08
CA LYS A 743 58.29 -55.22 41.66
C LYS A 743 57.28 -54.24 41.02
N LEU A 744 56.10 -54.04 41.61
CA LEU A 744 55.11 -53.08 41.09
C LEU A 744 55.44 -51.63 41.46
N GLN A 745 56.34 -51.38 42.41
CA GLN A 745 56.77 -50.03 42.76
C GLN A 745 57.77 -49.46 41.73
N ASP A 746 58.65 -50.29 41.17
CA ASP A 746 59.62 -49.87 40.15
C ASP A 746 58.97 -49.58 38.79
N MET A 747 57.81 -50.19 38.49
CA MET A 747 57.07 -49.93 37.24
C MET A 747 56.24 -48.64 37.26
N ARG A 748 56.06 -48.00 38.42
CA ARG A 748 55.37 -46.70 38.55
C ARG A 748 56.31 -45.49 38.42
N ALA A 749 57.61 -45.72 38.30
CA ALA A 749 58.63 -44.68 38.23
C ALA A 749 59.28 -44.52 36.83
N ARG A 750 58.64 -45.03 35.77
CA ARG A 750 58.99 -44.74 34.37
C ARG A 750 57.88 -43.97 33.69
#